data_AF-W9QX84-F1
#
_entry.id   AF-W9QX84-F1
#
_cell.length_a   1.000
_cell.length_b   1.000
_cell.length_c   1.000
_cell.angle_alpha   90.00
_cell.angle_beta   90.00
_cell.angle_gamma   90.00
#
_symmetry.space_group_name_H-M   'P 1'
#
loop_
_entity.id
_entity.type
_entity.pdbx_description
1 polymer ?
#
loop_
_entity_poly.entity_id
_entity_poly.type
_entity_poly.pdbx_seq_one_letter_code
_entity_poly.pdbx_strand_id
1 'polypeptide(L)'
;MASKVVVTFIFLILCFPLGIQSSTSNSWIKAGYYTSQTELPVSDINSALFNHLIFAFAYVNSSSYELSINSSDSGKFSTFTNLVKRKNPSVATILSIWVGREQSSIFFSKLSQLSNRKSFIESSISVARINGFDGLDLCGIEPSTSLNMTVFGTLLEEWRVATDSEVKTKNKPRLLLVMLAHPRPSLHSVSYPIDAMKNNLDWVHIKSYDCSMPTKTNITFPQAALYDPSNQGINTNNSLQEWLDRGFPPSKLVLGLPYHGYAWTLVDPKDDPIGAFASGPAVTADGSMAYRFIKWFIRSYGYGADSIYNDTYVVNFCRIGKNWINYDDVEAIRAKVSYAKKMGLLGYNVFQVGNDDDNWALSRAGIRKVLKSTLYRTITGSDARDLNSNTPTKVLSYASIKVATNNFSSQNKLGEGGYGPVYKGKFANGQEMAVKRLSKTSNQGIEEFKNEVTLTANLQHVNLVRVLGYCTEKEEKMLIYEYMPKKSLDFYLFDPARRHILDWQKRVNIIEGITQGLLYLQEYSNFTVIHRDLKASNILLDDEMNPKISDFGMARIFRKEEHEANTDRIVGTLFGVTLLQIISGRRNTCLYGLNENLNLLEYAYELWKEGQGVQFIESTLDDSSSTCKILRCMQIALLCVQENPIDRPSMLAVSSMLKSEADAIVTPKKPAFSIKEEDGEHCKLKVRDETCSFNDSTISQVVPRS
;
A
#
# COMPACT_ATOMS: atom_id res chain seq x y z
N MET A 1 -38.74 -32.01 -61.97
CA MET A 1 -37.42 -31.37 -62.20
C MET A 1 -37.58 -29.88 -61.94
N ALA A 2 -36.71 -29.30 -61.11
CA ALA A 2 -36.26 -27.90 -60.96
C ALA A 2 -37.18 -26.75 -61.47
N SER A 3 -37.38 -25.62 -60.77
CA SER A 3 -36.37 -24.75 -60.12
C SER A 3 -37.06 -23.52 -59.46
N LYS A 4 -36.53 -23.10 -58.31
CA LYS A 4 -36.45 -21.73 -57.73
C LYS A 4 -37.69 -20.81 -57.66
N VAL A 5 -38.11 -20.48 -56.43
CA VAL A 5 -38.44 -19.09 -56.01
C VAL A 5 -37.93 -18.87 -54.58
N VAL A 6 -37.17 -17.79 -54.39
CA VAL A 6 -36.70 -17.27 -53.10
C VAL A 6 -37.83 -16.46 -52.46
N VAL A 7 -38.17 -16.75 -51.19
CA VAL A 7 -39.11 -15.93 -50.41
C VAL A 7 -38.38 -15.40 -49.18
N THR A 8 -38.25 -14.07 -49.14
CA THR A 8 -37.76 -13.26 -48.02
C THR A 8 -38.85 -13.19 -46.95
N PHE A 9 -38.56 -13.55 -45.69
CA PHE A 9 -39.44 -13.29 -44.55
C PHE A 9 -38.83 -12.25 -43.62
N ILE A 10 -39.51 -11.12 -43.50
CA ILE A 10 -39.26 -10.05 -42.53
C ILE A 10 -39.96 -10.46 -41.23
N PHE A 11 -39.21 -10.60 -40.13
CA PHE A 11 -39.78 -10.76 -38.78
C PHE A 11 -39.74 -9.42 -38.04
N LEU A 12 -40.91 -8.82 -37.83
CA LEU A 12 -41.17 -7.74 -36.89
C LEU A 12 -41.17 -8.32 -35.47
N ILE A 13 -40.21 -7.94 -34.63
CA ILE A 13 -40.24 -8.21 -33.19
C ILE A 13 -40.83 -6.98 -32.48
N LEU A 14 -42.03 -7.15 -31.95
CA LEU A 14 -42.70 -6.24 -31.01
C LEU A 14 -41.95 -6.24 -29.67
N CYS A 15 -41.33 -5.11 -29.33
CA CYS A 15 -40.77 -4.87 -27.99
C CYS A 15 -41.88 -4.40 -27.03
N PHE A 16 -42.32 -5.28 -26.13
CA PHE A 16 -42.96 -4.85 -24.88
C PHE A 16 -41.87 -4.51 -23.85
N PRO A 17 -41.96 -3.38 -23.11
CA PRO A 17 -41.02 -3.09 -22.04
C PRO A 17 -41.40 -3.94 -20.81
N LEU A 18 -40.76 -5.10 -20.67
CA LEU A 18 -40.71 -5.79 -19.38
C LEU A 18 -39.81 -4.97 -18.46
N GLY A 19 -40.42 -4.34 -17.45
CA GLY A 19 -39.71 -3.70 -16.37
C GLY A 19 -38.77 -4.70 -15.70
N ILE A 20 -37.48 -4.55 -15.95
CA ILE A 20 -36.43 -5.28 -15.24
C ILE A 20 -36.42 -4.71 -13.81
N GLN A 21 -37.16 -5.33 -12.91
CA GLN A 21 -36.78 -5.32 -11.50
C GLN A 21 -35.42 -6.01 -11.42
N SER A 22 -34.36 -5.19 -11.38
CA SER A 22 -33.02 -5.62 -11.04
C SER A 22 -33.05 -6.22 -9.63
N SER A 23 -33.21 -7.54 -9.54
CA SER A 23 -32.91 -8.27 -8.32
C SER A 23 -31.39 -8.16 -8.11
N THR A 24 -30.97 -7.17 -7.32
CA THR A 24 -29.58 -7.04 -6.88
C THR A 24 -29.23 -8.30 -6.10
N SER A 25 -28.47 -9.21 -6.71
CA SER A 25 -27.79 -10.23 -5.93
C SER A 25 -26.98 -9.49 -4.85
N ASN A 26 -27.29 -9.69 -3.57
CA ASN A 26 -26.65 -8.96 -2.47
C ASN A 26 -25.12 -9.15 -2.53
N SER A 27 -24.42 -8.21 -3.18
CA SER A 27 -22.97 -8.29 -3.33
C SER A 27 -22.34 -7.90 -2.00
N TRP A 28 -21.44 -8.73 -1.49
CA TRP A 28 -20.70 -8.48 -0.25
C TRP A 28 -20.08 -7.07 -0.24
N ILE A 29 -20.34 -6.28 0.81
CA ILE A 29 -19.97 -4.86 0.88
C ILE A 29 -18.45 -4.70 0.98
N LYS A 30 -17.92 -3.82 0.15
CA LYS A 30 -16.52 -3.38 0.13
C LYS A 30 -16.54 -1.85 0.10
N ALA A 31 -16.60 -1.27 1.29
CA ALA A 31 -16.69 0.16 1.49
C ALA A 31 -15.32 0.78 1.81
N GLY A 32 -15.14 2.05 1.50
CA GLY A 32 -13.95 2.79 1.91
C GLY A 32 -14.22 4.27 2.14
N TYR A 33 -13.70 4.78 3.25
CA TYR A 33 -13.70 6.20 3.56
C TYR A 33 -12.66 6.97 2.77
N TYR A 34 -13.06 8.12 2.26
CA TYR A 34 -12.22 9.16 1.71
C TYR A 34 -12.46 10.43 2.50
N THR A 35 -11.40 11.07 3.00
CA THR A 35 -11.50 12.37 3.70
C THR A 35 -10.86 13.47 2.87
N SER A 36 -11.30 14.71 3.04
CA SER A 36 -10.71 15.85 2.31
C SER A 36 -9.27 16.17 2.71
N GLN A 37 -8.82 15.66 3.86
CA GLN A 37 -7.48 15.83 4.43
C GLN A 37 -6.45 14.87 3.83
N THR A 38 -6.86 13.86 3.06
CA THR A 38 -5.91 12.97 2.40
C THR A 38 -5.21 13.67 1.24
N GLU A 39 -3.93 13.35 1.05
CA GLU A 39 -3.13 13.79 -0.10
C GLU A 39 -3.53 13.08 -1.41
N LEU A 40 -4.29 11.98 -1.34
CA LEU A 40 -4.73 11.24 -2.52
C LEU A 40 -5.79 12.05 -3.30
N PRO A 41 -5.55 12.44 -4.56
CA PRO A 41 -6.58 13.09 -5.37
C PRO A 41 -7.78 12.17 -5.61
N VAL A 42 -9.00 12.73 -5.64
CA VAL A 42 -10.24 11.95 -5.93
C VAL A 42 -10.13 11.20 -7.26
N SER A 43 -9.51 11.82 -8.27
CA SER A 43 -9.27 11.22 -9.59
C SER A 43 -8.39 9.97 -9.53
N ASP A 44 -7.55 9.83 -8.50
CA ASP A 44 -6.59 8.74 -8.35
C ASP A 44 -7.19 7.54 -7.60
N ILE A 45 -8.35 7.70 -6.95
CA ILE A 45 -9.05 6.61 -6.27
C ILE A 45 -9.30 5.46 -7.27
N ASN A 46 -8.86 4.26 -6.92
CA ASN A 46 -9.16 3.06 -7.68
C ASN A 46 -10.55 2.52 -7.30
N SER A 47 -11.59 3.16 -7.81
CA SER A 47 -12.98 2.85 -7.44
C SER A 47 -13.43 1.44 -7.87
N ALA A 48 -12.72 0.75 -8.78
CA ALA A 48 -12.99 -0.65 -9.12
C ALA A 48 -12.77 -1.62 -7.95
N LEU A 49 -12.02 -1.19 -6.94
CA LEU A 49 -11.73 -1.96 -5.73
C LEU A 49 -12.94 -1.99 -4.76
N PHE A 50 -13.82 -1.01 -4.85
CA PHE A 50 -14.92 -0.78 -3.91
C PHE A 50 -16.27 -0.86 -4.63
N ASN A 51 -17.31 -1.26 -3.91
CA ASN A 51 -18.69 -1.07 -4.38
C ASN A 51 -19.39 0.10 -3.68
N HIS A 52 -18.82 0.58 -2.56
CA HIS A 52 -19.29 1.77 -1.85
C HIS A 52 -18.09 2.66 -1.51
N LEU A 53 -18.22 3.97 -1.73
CA LEU A 53 -17.21 4.95 -1.31
C LEU A 53 -17.89 6.03 -0.47
N ILE A 54 -17.33 6.29 0.71
CA ILE A 54 -17.90 7.19 1.70
C ILE A 54 -17.04 8.46 1.75
N PHE A 55 -17.61 9.63 1.45
CA PHE A 55 -16.89 10.91 1.56
C PHE A 55 -17.19 11.56 2.90
N ALA A 56 -16.15 11.68 3.73
CA ALA A 56 -16.13 12.28 5.04
C ALA A 56 -15.45 13.67 5.05
N PHE A 57 -15.96 14.70 5.74
CA PHE A 57 -17.24 14.77 6.46
C PHE A 57 -18.00 16.05 6.07
N ALA A 58 -19.33 15.94 5.99
CA ALA A 58 -20.21 17.08 6.21
C ALA A 58 -20.44 17.27 7.72
N TYR A 59 -20.77 18.49 8.11
CA TYR A 59 -20.98 18.89 9.50
C TYR A 59 -22.42 19.35 9.71
N VAL A 60 -22.83 19.48 10.97
CA VAL A 60 -24.14 20.05 11.33
C VAL A 60 -23.93 21.46 11.86
N ASN A 61 -24.65 22.44 11.32
CA ASN A 61 -24.70 23.78 11.89
C ASN A 61 -25.40 23.75 13.26
N SER A 62 -24.73 24.23 14.31
CA SER A 62 -25.23 24.15 15.69
C SER A 62 -26.47 25.01 15.96
N SER A 63 -26.78 25.98 15.09
CA SER A 63 -27.92 26.89 15.24
C SER A 63 -29.11 26.46 14.39
N SER A 64 -28.90 26.17 13.10
CA SER A 64 -29.98 25.78 12.17
C SER A 64 -30.28 24.28 12.17
N TYR A 65 -29.33 23.46 12.64
CA TYR A 65 -29.35 21.99 12.53
C TYR A 65 -29.38 21.49 11.09
N GLU A 66 -29.04 22.35 10.14
CA GLU A 66 -28.86 21.97 8.75
C GLU A 66 -27.45 21.46 8.50
N LEU A 67 -27.30 20.57 7.51
CA LEU A 67 -25.98 20.13 7.06
C LEU A 67 -25.21 21.28 6.39
N SER A 68 -23.92 21.37 6.70
CA SER A 68 -22.96 22.25 6.06
C SER A 68 -21.74 21.47 5.57
N ILE A 69 -21.13 21.96 4.49
CA ILE A 69 -19.86 21.48 3.97
C ILE A 69 -18.90 22.66 4.02
N ASN A 70 -17.66 22.43 4.48
CA ASN A 70 -16.64 23.47 4.51
C ASN A 70 -16.42 24.04 3.10
N SER A 71 -16.33 25.37 3.00
CA SER A 71 -16.18 26.06 1.71
C SER A 71 -14.96 25.57 0.92
N SER A 72 -13.86 25.24 1.61
CA SER A 72 -12.64 24.67 1.02
C SER A 72 -12.85 23.31 0.35
N ASP A 73 -13.86 22.54 0.79
CA ASP A 73 -14.11 21.19 0.30
C ASP A 73 -15.34 21.10 -0.63
N SER A 74 -16.15 22.15 -0.72
CA SER A 74 -17.39 22.18 -1.53
C SER A 74 -17.18 21.72 -2.98
N GLY A 75 -16.09 22.16 -3.62
CA GLY A 75 -15.72 21.71 -4.97
C GLY A 75 -15.40 20.21 -5.06
N LYS A 76 -14.77 19.65 -4.01
CA LYS A 76 -14.49 18.20 -3.94
C LYS A 76 -15.78 17.41 -3.76
N PHE A 77 -16.67 17.83 -2.86
CA PHE A 77 -17.94 17.12 -2.59
C PHE A 77 -18.84 17.07 -3.83
N SER A 78 -18.99 18.19 -4.52
CA SER A 78 -19.83 18.30 -5.73
C SER A 78 -19.32 17.48 -6.92
N THR A 79 -18.01 17.24 -7.01
CA THR A 79 -17.39 16.49 -8.13
C THR A 79 -17.11 15.01 -7.79
N PHE A 80 -17.10 14.65 -6.50
CA PHE A 80 -16.68 13.34 -6.01
C PHE A 80 -17.38 12.18 -6.73
N THR A 81 -18.71 12.16 -6.70
CA THR A 81 -19.50 11.09 -7.28
C THR A 81 -19.20 10.91 -8.77
N ASN A 82 -19.16 12.00 -9.51
CA ASN A 82 -18.90 11.96 -10.95
C ASN A 82 -17.49 11.41 -11.26
N LEU A 83 -16.48 11.82 -10.48
CA LEU A 83 -15.10 11.37 -10.68
C LEU A 83 -14.92 9.88 -10.39
N VAL A 84 -15.46 9.37 -9.28
CA VAL A 84 -15.30 7.95 -8.93
C VAL A 84 -16.14 7.03 -9.82
N LYS A 85 -17.32 7.50 -10.28
CA LYS A 85 -18.18 6.75 -11.20
C LYS A 85 -17.62 6.69 -12.63
N ARG A 86 -16.74 7.60 -13.05
CA ARG A 86 -16.03 7.48 -14.35
C ARG A 86 -15.19 6.19 -14.44
N LYS A 87 -14.56 5.79 -13.33
CA LYS A 87 -13.74 4.56 -13.26
C LYS A 87 -14.55 3.32 -12.90
N ASN A 88 -15.62 3.47 -12.12
CA ASN A 88 -16.53 2.37 -11.77
C ASN A 88 -17.98 2.88 -11.77
N PRO A 89 -18.71 2.78 -12.89
CA PRO A 89 -20.08 3.29 -12.99
C PRO A 89 -21.07 2.66 -11.99
N SER A 90 -20.74 1.50 -11.43
CA SER A 90 -21.57 0.77 -10.46
C SER A 90 -21.27 1.09 -9.00
N VAL A 91 -20.27 1.94 -8.71
CA VAL A 91 -19.94 2.31 -7.32
C VAL A 91 -21.04 3.21 -6.75
N ALA A 92 -21.53 2.89 -5.55
CA ALA A 92 -22.41 3.78 -4.80
C ALA A 92 -21.57 4.76 -3.97
N THR A 93 -21.95 6.04 -3.96
CA THR A 93 -21.30 7.05 -3.12
C THR A 93 -22.16 7.45 -1.95
N ILE A 94 -21.55 7.64 -0.78
CA ILE A 94 -22.25 7.93 0.47
C ILE A 94 -21.65 9.18 1.11
N LEU A 95 -22.51 10.11 1.54
CA LEU A 95 -22.12 11.30 2.26
C LEU A 95 -22.03 11.00 3.76
N SER A 96 -20.85 11.13 4.37
CA SER A 96 -20.68 10.96 5.82
C SER A 96 -20.87 12.27 6.57
N ILE A 97 -21.68 12.22 7.63
CA ILE A 97 -22.05 13.34 8.48
C ILE A 97 -21.38 13.15 9.85
N TRP A 98 -20.54 14.09 10.24
CA TRP A 98 -19.92 14.12 11.55
C TRP A 98 -20.83 14.84 12.55
N VAL A 99 -21.34 14.08 13.52
CA VAL A 99 -22.18 14.59 14.62
C VAL A 99 -21.33 15.02 15.83
N GLY A 100 -20.12 14.48 15.95
CA GLY A 100 -19.20 14.73 17.07
C GLY A 100 -19.36 13.75 18.22
N ARG A 101 -18.24 13.31 18.82
CA ARG A 101 -18.20 12.29 19.90
C ARG A 101 -18.82 12.78 21.21
N GLU A 102 -18.06 13.51 22.01
CA GLU A 102 -18.50 14.03 23.32
C GLU A 102 -19.68 15.01 23.18
N GLN A 103 -19.75 15.71 22.04
CA GLN A 103 -20.82 16.64 21.70
C GLN A 103 -22.09 15.95 21.17
N SER A 104 -22.07 14.63 20.89
CA SER A 104 -23.27 13.89 20.48
C SER A 104 -24.40 14.02 21.50
N SER A 105 -24.05 14.11 22.78
CA SER A 105 -25.02 14.28 23.86
C SER A 105 -25.80 15.59 23.74
N ILE A 106 -25.10 16.68 23.42
CA ILE A 106 -25.67 18.01 23.19
C ILE A 106 -26.50 17.98 21.91
N PHE A 107 -25.99 17.38 20.85
CA PHE A 107 -26.72 17.24 19.58
C PHE A 107 -28.08 16.57 19.78
N PHE A 108 -28.12 15.40 20.45
CA PHE A 108 -29.40 14.70 20.69
C PHE A 108 -30.32 15.44 21.66
N SER A 109 -29.77 16.16 22.63
CA SER A 109 -30.60 17.00 23.51
C SER A 109 -31.37 18.06 22.71
N LYS A 110 -30.75 18.63 21.67
CA LYS A 110 -31.37 19.63 20.77
C LYS A 110 -32.33 19.00 19.77
N LEU A 111 -32.06 17.78 19.33
CA LEU A 111 -32.97 16.99 18.50
C LEU A 111 -34.20 16.46 19.26
N SER A 112 -34.35 16.71 20.55
CA SER A 112 -35.64 16.48 21.24
C SER A 112 -36.78 17.30 20.60
N GLN A 113 -36.45 18.47 20.03
CA GLN A 113 -37.40 19.31 19.29
C GLN A 113 -37.64 18.79 17.87
N LEU A 114 -38.92 18.61 17.51
CA LEU A 114 -39.33 18.12 16.18
C LEU A 114 -38.81 19.02 15.04
N SER A 115 -38.83 20.34 15.21
CA SER A 115 -38.33 21.30 14.21
C SER A 115 -36.87 21.04 13.85
N ASN A 116 -36.03 20.79 14.85
CA ASN A 116 -34.59 20.59 14.65
C ASN A 116 -34.31 19.25 13.96
N ARG A 117 -35.05 18.18 14.33
CA ARG A 117 -34.97 16.89 13.62
C ARG A 117 -35.38 17.03 12.17
N LYS A 118 -36.47 17.75 11.91
CA LYS A 118 -36.95 18.00 10.56
C LYS A 118 -35.92 18.76 9.72
N SER A 119 -35.33 19.84 10.25
CA SER A 119 -34.26 20.59 9.57
C SER A 119 -33.05 19.72 9.23
N PHE A 120 -32.61 18.88 10.17
CA PHE A 120 -31.53 17.93 9.94
C PHE A 120 -31.86 16.92 8.84
N ILE A 121 -33.03 16.28 8.92
CA ILE A 121 -33.48 15.28 7.95
C ILE A 121 -33.59 15.89 6.55
N GLU A 122 -34.30 17.00 6.41
CA GLU A 122 -34.56 17.63 5.11
C GLU A 122 -33.27 18.16 4.47
N SER A 123 -32.41 18.82 5.26
CA SER A 123 -31.12 19.31 4.75
C SER A 123 -30.18 18.16 4.38
N SER A 124 -30.15 17.05 5.15
CA SER A 124 -29.29 15.90 4.83
C SER A 124 -29.63 15.28 3.48
N ILE A 125 -30.93 15.07 3.22
CA ILE A 125 -31.43 14.55 1.94
C ILE A 125 -31.11 15.54 0.82
N SER A 126 -31.38 16.82 1.03
CA SER A 126 -31.12 17.87 0.04
C SER A 126 -29.64 17.92 -0.36
N VAL A 127 -28.72 17.99 0.61
CA VAL A 127 -27.27 18.06 0.39
C VAL A 127 -26.75 16.80 -0.30
N ALA A 128 -27.19 15.60 0.10
CA ALA A 128 -26.81 14.37 -0.58
C ALA A 128 -27.22 14.39 -2.06
N ARG A 129 -28.46 14.79 -2.36
CA ARG A 129 -28.96 14.82 -3.74
C ARG A 129 -28.30 15.89 -4.60
N ILE A 130 -28.06 17.09 -4.07
CA ILE A 130 -27.39 18.18 -4.79
C ILE A 130 -25.97 17.75 -5.22
N ASN A 131 -25.28 17.00 -4.37
CA ASN A 131 -23.92 16.50 -4.65
C ASN A 131 -23.91 15.10 -5.28
N GLY A 132 -25.07 14.56 -5.66
CA GLY A 132 -25.20 13.30 -6.39
C GLY A 132 -24.91 12.03 -5.58
N PHE A 133 -24.91 12.09 -4.24
CA PHE A 133 -24.69 10.90 -3.41
C PHE A 133 -25.88 9.94 -3.44
N ASP A 134 -25.58 8.65 -3.34
CA ASP A 134 -26.52 7.52 -3.31
C ASP A 134 -26.91 7.12 -1.88
N GLY A 135 -26.26 7.70 -0.86
CA GLY A 135 -26.56 7.41 0.54
C GLY A 135 -26.04 8.44 1.53
N LEU A 136 -26.41 8.24 2.79
CA LEU A 136 -26.05 9.03 3.95
C LEU A 136 -25.45 8.11 5.02
N ASP A 137 -24.31 8.51 5.57
CA ASP A 137 -23.61 7.86 6.67
C ASP A 137 -23.60 8.78 7.89
N LEU A 138 -23.97 8.24 9.06
CA LEU A 138 -23.94 8.98 10.31
C LEU A 138 -22.76 8.53 11.17
N CYS A 139 -21.92 9.48 11.59
CA CYS A 139 -20.66 9.20 12.27
C CYS A 139 -20.49 10.04 13.54
N GLY A 140 -19.79 9.47 14.52
CA GLY A 140 -19.40 10.16 15.76
C GLY A 140 -20.41 10.03 16.90
N ILE A 141 -21.38 9.12 16.82
CA ILE A 141 -22.33 8.89 17.90
C ILE A 141 -21.75 7.84 18.87
N GLU A 142 -21.98 8.04 20.17
CA GLU A 142 -21.67 7.07 21.23
C GLU A 142 -22.90 6.94 22.17
N PRO A 143 -23.14 5.77 22.79
CA PRO A 143 -24.19 5.64 23.80
C PRO A 143 -23.92 6.59 24.97
N SER A 144 -24.87 7.49 25.26
CA SER A 144 -24.68 8.54 26.28
C SER A 144 -25.72 8.49 27.41
N THR A 145 -26.97 8.82 27.13
CA THR A 145 -28.08 8.83 28.09
C THR A 145 -29.27 8.12 27.47
N SER A 146 -30.12 7.49 28.28
CA SER A 146 -31.31 6.80 27.79
C SER A 146 -32.22 7.72 26.98
N LEU A 147 -32.38 8.99 27.41
CA LEU A 147 -33.15 9.99 26.67
C LEU A 147 -32.56 10.24 25.27
N ASN A 148 -31.24 10.42 25.16
CA ASN A 148 -30.59 10.66 23.88
C ASN A 148 -30.70 9.46 22.95
N MET A 149 -30.60 8.24 23.48
CA MET A 149 -30.76 7.02 22.69
C MET A 149 -32.20 6.81 22.23
N THR A 150 -33.21 7.23 23.02
CA THR A 150 -34.61 7.28 22.57
C THR A 150 -34.78 8.28 21.43
N VAL A 151 -34.26 9.52 21.57
CA VAL A 151 -34.31 10.54 20.51
C VAL A 151 -33.57 10.06 19.26
N PHE A 152 -32.44 9.37 19.42
CA PHE A 152 -31.72 8.78 18.29
C PHE A 152 -32.55 7.72 17.58
N GLY A 153 -33.25 6.85 18.30
CA GLY A 153 -34.19 5.88 17.71
C GLY A 153 -35.29 6.57 16.89
N THR A 154 -35.93 7.60 17.46
CA THR A 154 -36.95 8.40 16.77
C THR A 154 -36.39 9.09 15.53
N LEU A 155 -35.19 9.65 15.60
CA LEU A 155 -34.53 10.26 14.45
C LEU A 155 -34.35 9.25 13.30
N LEU A 156 -33.91 8.02 13.59
CA LEU A 156 -33.71 7.00 12.56
C LEU A 156 -35.02 6.61 11.87
N GLU A 157 -36.11 6.49 12.63
CA GLU A 157 -37.46 6.20 12.11
C GLU A 157 -37.94 7.32 11.19
N GLU A 158 -37.89 8.58 11.65
CA GLU A 158 -38.29 9.75 10.87
C GLU A 158 -37.42 9.91 9.61
N TRP A 159 -36.11 9.69 9.72
CA TRP A 159 -35.17 9.80 8.60
C TRP A 159 -35.44 8.73 7.54
N ARG A 160 -35.75 7.50 7.96
CA ARG A 160 -36.13 6.43 7.07
C ARG A 160 -37.46 6.72 6.36
N VAL A 161 -38.47 7.18 7.09
CA VAL A 161 -39.76 7.57 6.48
C VAL A 161 -39.58 8.69 5.45
N ALA A 162 -38.77 9.69 5.74
CA ALA A 162 -38.51 10.81 4.83
C ALA A 162 -37.79 10.36 3.55
N THR A 163 -36.75 9.52 3.67
CA THR A 163 -36.01 8.99 2.51
C THR A 163 -36.88 8.07 1.64
N ASP A 164 -37.75 7.24 2.24
CA ASP A 164 -38.67 6.38 1.51
C ASP A 164 -39.80 7.17 0.82
N SER A 165 -40.19 8.31 1.40
CA SER A 165 -41.19 9.22 0.81
C SER A 165 -40.65 9.96 -0.42
N GLU A 166 -39.35 10.27 -0.46
CA GLU A 166 -38.70 10.88 -1.64
C GLU A 166 -38.79 9.95 -2.87
N VAL A 167 -38.63 8.63 -2.66
CA VAL A 167 -38.72 7.63 -3.74
C VAL A 167 -40.09 7.67 -4.42
N LYS A 168 -41.16 7.67 -3.61
CA LYS A 168 -42.54 7.66 -4.11
C LYS A 168 -42.92 8.94 -4.85
N THR A 169 -42.39 10.08 -4.40
CA THR A 169 -42.79 11.41 -4.90
C THR A 169 -41.93 11.90 -6.06
N LYS A 170 -40.66 11.48 -6.15
CA LYS A 170 -39.69 12.02 -7.12
C LYS A 170 -39.09 10.97 -8.06
N ASN A 171 -39.52 9.71 -7.98
CA ASN A 171 -39.01 8.58 -8.78
C ASN A 171 -37.47 8.45 -8.75
N LYS A 172 -36.86 8.70 -7.58
CA LYS A 172 -35.41 8.60 -7.36
C LYS A 172 -35.07 7.27 -6.68
N PRO A 173 -33.86 6.71 -6.90
CA PRO A 173 -33.37 5.57 -6.13
C PRO A 173 -33.34 5.90 -4.63
N ARG A 174 -33.76 4.95 -3.79
CA ARG A 174 -33.75 5.08 -2.33
C ARG A 174 -32.34 5.41 -1.82
N LEU A 175 -32.20 6.41 -0.94
CA LEU A 175 -30.93 6.68 -0.27
C LEU A 175 -30.60 5.55 0.71
N LEU A 176 -29.36 5.06 0.64
CA LEU A 176 -28.83 4.20 1.68
C LEU A 176 -28.69 5.00 2.98
N LEU A 177 -29.09 4.43 4.12
CA LEU A 177 -28.83 4.98 5.45
C LEU A 177 -27.91 4.03 6.21
N VAL A 178 -26.72 4.50 6.53
CA VAL A 178 -25.67 3.69 7.17
C VAL A 178 -25.05 4.46 8.33
N MET A 179 -24.28 3.77 9.16
CA MET A 179 -23.68 4.39 10.34
C MET A 179 -22.34 3.76 10.69
N LEU A 180 -21.37 4.60 11.06
CA LEU A 180 -20.17 4.20 11.80
C LEU A 180 -20.49 4.12 13.29
N ALA A 181 -20.50 2.92 13.85
CA ALA A 181 -20.79 2.71 15.27
C ALA A 181 -19.53 2.42 16.10
N HIS A 182 -19.60 2.82 17.36
CA HIS A 182 -18.63 2.47 18.39
C HIS A 182 -18.52 0.94 18.56
N PRO A 183 -17.32 0.36 18.82
CA PRO A 183 -17.14 -1.09 18.98
C PRO A 183 -18.06 -1.72 20.02
N ARG A 184 -18.25 -1.04 21.15
CA ARG A 184 -19.18 -1.47 22.19
C ARG A 184 -20.57 -0.89 21.92
N PRO A 185 -21.61 -1.72 21.78
CA PRO A 185 -22.98 -1.26 21.63
C PRO A 185 -23.55 -0.66 22.92
N SER A 186 -22.88 -0.84 24.06
CA SER A 186 -23.25 -0.32 25.36
C SER A 186 -22.07 0.31 26.09
N LEU A 187 -22.28 1.49 26.66
CA LEU A 187 -21.33 2.21 27.51
C LEU A 187 -22.05 2.67 28.77
N HIS A 188 -21.44 2.49 29.95
CA HIS A 188 -21.99 2.93 31.24
C HIS A 188 -23.48 2.55 31.45
N SER A 189 -23.84 1.32 31.09
CA SER A 189 -25.21 0.77 31.17
C SER A 189 -26.25 1.41 30.21
N VAL A 190 -25.83 2.28 29.30
CA VAL A 190 -26.66 2.82 28.22
C VAL A 190 -26.27 2.14 26.91
N SER A 191 -27.25 1.63 26.17
CA SER A 191 -27.02 1.00 24.87
C SER A 191 -27.63 1.78 23.72
N TYR A 192 -27.11 1.54 22.53
CA TYR A 192 -27.80 1.96 21.30
C TYR A 192 -29.23 1.41 21.22
N PRO A 193 -30.15 2.10 20.51
CA PRO A 193 -31.49 1.62 20.24
C PRO A 193 -31.47 0.54 19.14
N ILE A 194 -31.07 -0.69 19.50
CA ILE A 194 -30.82 -1.80 18.57
C ILE A 194 -31.97 -2.04 17.60
N ASP A 195 -33.21 -2.07 18.07
CA ASP A 195 -34.38 -2.31 17.20
C ASP A 195 -34.60 -1.18 16.18
N ALA A 196 -34.51 0.09 16.61
CA ALA A 196 -34.61 1.21 15.69
C ALA A 196 -33.49 1.18 14.64
N MET A 197 -32.26 0.85 15.05
CA MET A 197 -31.14 0.72 14.12
C MET A 197 -31.35 -0.43 13.12
N LYS A 198 -31.77 -1.62 13.58
CA LYS A 198 -31.99 -2.78 12.70
C LYS A 198 -33.09 -2.51 11.68
N ASN A 199 -34.14 -1.76 12.05
CA ASN A 199 -35.29 -1.52 11.20
C ASN A 199 -35.02 -0.41 10.18
N ASN A 200 -34.22 0.60 10.56
CA ASN A 200 -34.09 1.83 9.77
C ASN A 200 -32.76 1.97 9.04
N LEU A 201 -31.68 1.31 9.47
CA LEU A 201 -30.39 1.34 8.77
C LEU A 201 -30.27 0.18 7.77
N ASP A 202 -29.67 0.45 6.62
CA ASP A 202 -29.30 -0.58 5.64
C ASP A 202 -28.17 -1.44 6.19
N TRP A 203 -27.14 -0.82 6.79
CA TRP A 203 -26.13 -1.50 7.60
C TRP A 203 -25.45 -0.57 8.61
N VAL A 204 -24.74 -1.19 9.55
CA VAL A 204 -23.85 -0.53 10.51
C VAL A 204 -22.45 -1.09 10.30
N HIS A 205 -21.47 -0.22 10.15
CA HIS A 205 -20.07 -0.65 10.10
C HIS A 205 -19.39 -0.32 11.43
N ILE A 206 -18.72 -1.32 12.00
CA ILE A 206 -18.17 -1.25 13.36
C ILE A 206 -16.76 -0.68 13.31
N LYS A 207 -16.48 0.36 14.10
CA LYS A 207 -15.17 1.01 14.17
C LYS A 207 -14.16 0.20 15.00
N SER A 208 -13.80 -1.00 14.58
CA SER A 208 -12.89 -1.93 15.30
C SER A 208 -11.39 -1.56 15.23
N TYR A 209 -11.08 -0.27 15.35
CA TYR A 209 -9.74 0.30 15.34
C TYR A 209 -9.70 1.56 16.24
N ASP A 210 -8.51 2.09 16.50
CA ASP A 210 -8.22 3.14 17.49
C ASP A 210 -8.54 2.71 18.93
N CYS A 211 -8.47 1.40 19.21
CA CYS A 211 -8.78 0.84 20.53
C CYS A 211 -7.66 1.11 21.56
N SER A 212 -6.44 1.30 21.07
CA SER A 212 -5.26 1.69 21.84
C SER A 212 -4.50 2.76 21.07
N MET A 213 -4.16 3.87 21.72
CA MET A 213 -3.46 5.01 21.12
C MET A 213 -2.43 5.58 22.10
N PRO A 214 -1.28 6.07 21.64
CA PRO A 214 -0.20 6.54 22.50
C PRO A 214 -0.52 7.84 23.24
N THR A 215 -1.54 8.57 22.79
CA THR A 215 -2.09 9.75 23.49
C THR A 215 -2.99 9.37 24.66
N LYS A 216 -3.40 8.09 24.77
CA LYS A 216 -4.32 7.60 25.80
C LYS A 216 -3.68 6.59 26.76
N THR A 217 -2.58 5.96 26.38
CA THR A 217 -1.92 4.91 27.17
C THR A 217 -0.41 4.97 27.02
N ASN A 218 0.28 4.77 28.16
CA ASN A 218 1.74 4.68 28.27
C ASN A 218 2.24 3.23 28.13
N ILE A 219 1.44 2.36 27.51
CA ILE A 219 1.76 0.97 27.28
C ILE A 219 1.47 0.64 25.81
N THR A 220 2.38 -0.09 25.16
CA THR A 220 2.19 -0.56 23.78
C THR A 220 1.06 -1.57 23.73
N PHE A 221 0.10 -1.38 22.83
CA PHE A 221 -0.97 -2.36 22.65
C PHE A 221 -1.56 -2.26 21.24
N PRO A 222 -1.96 -3.38 20.61
CA PRO A 222 -2.57 -3.36 19.29
C PRO A 222 -3.79 -2.43 19.20
N GLN A 223 -3.80 -1.54 18.22
CA GLN A 223 -4.86 -0.56 18.02
C GLN A 223 -6.14 -1.18 17.40
N ALA A 224 -6.00 -2.31 16.72
CA ALA A 224 -7.08 -2.98 16.00
C ALA A 224 -7.04 -4.51 16.12
N ALA A 225 -6.75 -5.05 17.31
CA ALA A 225 -6.71 -6.50 17.51
C ALA A 225 -7.98 -7.22 17.04
N LEU A 226 -7.84 -8.34 16.34
CA LEU A 226 -8.97 -9.24 16.08
C LEU A 226 -9.35 -10.01 17.35
N TYR A 227 -8.34 -10.55 18.03
CA TYR A 227 -8.46 -11.30 19.28
C TYR A 227 -7.55 -10.69 20.34
N ASP A 228 -7.94 -10.80 21.60
CA ASP A 228 -7.10 -10.47 22.76
C ASP A 228 -7.26 -11.57 23.82
N PRO A 229 -6.31 -12.50 23.95
CA PRO A 229 -6.42 -13.62 24.89
C PRO A 229 -6.45 -13.19 26.36
N SER A 230 -5.85 -12.06 26.71
CA SER A 230 -5.87 -11.55 28.08
C SER A 230 -7.18 -10.83 28.42
N ASN A 231 -8.00 -10.54 27.41
CA ASN A 231 -9.26 -9.81 27.51
C ASN A 231 -9.12 -8.48 28.27
N GLN A 232 -7.96 -7.83 28.12
CA GLN A 232 -7.62 -6.57 28.79
C GLN A 232 -8.10 -5.36 27.99
N GLY A 233 -8.22 -5.49 26.67
CA GLY A 233 -8.59 -4.41 25.75
C GLY A 233 -9.89 -4.65 24.98
N ILE A 234 -10.29 -3.63 24.20
CA ILE A 234 -11.31 -3.79 23.16
C ILE A 234 -10.66 -4.55 21.99
N ASN A 235 -11.30 -5.65 21.57
CA ASN A 235 -10.92 -6.39 20.37
C ASN A 235 -12.14 -6.64 19.48
N THR A 236 -11.88 -6.82 18.19
CA THR A 236 -12.89 -6.94 17.14
C THR A 236 -13.86 -8.11 17.39
N ASN A 237 -13.35 -9.27 17.79
CA ASN A 237 -14.17 -10.47 18.01
C ASN A 237 -15.20 -10.22 19.12
N ASN A 238 -14.76 -9.76 20.29
CA ASN A 238 -15.64 -9.56 21.45
C ASN A 238 -16.63 -8.43 21.19
N SER A 239 -16.21 -7.35 20.52
CA SER A 239 -17.11 -6.29 20.10
C SER A 239 -18.22 -6.81 19.19
N LEU A 240 -17.88 -7.58 18.16
CA LEU A 240 -18.91 -8.15 17.27
C LEU A 240 -19.83 -9.12 17.99
N GLN A 241 -19.31 -9.97 18.88
CA GLN A 241 -20.17 -10.86 19.68
C GLN A 241 -21.16 -10.07 20.54
N GLU A 242 -20.74 -8.97 21.17
CA GLU A 242 -21.68 -8.15 21.96
C GLU A 242 -22.80 -7.54 21.10
N TRP A 243 -22.51 -7.12 19.86
CA TRP A 243 -23.55 -6.67 18.91
C TRP A 243 -24.52 -7.79 18.54
N LEU A 244 -24.01 -9.01 18.32
CA LEU A 244 -24.83 -10.18 17.97
C LEU A 244 -25.69 -10.66 19.14
N ASP A 245 -25.12 -10.73 20.34
CA ASP A 245 -25.80 -11.14 21.58
C ASP A 245 -26.97 -10.20 21.93
N ARG A 246 -26.85 -8.93 21.54
CA ARG A 246 -27.92 -7.93 21.66
C ARG A 246 -28.96 -7.97 20.53
N GLY A 247 -28.83 -8.92 19.60
CA GLY A 247 -29.81 -9.17 18.54
C GLY A 247 -29.60 -8.36 17.26
N PHE A 248 -28.45 -7.70 17.07
CA PHE A 248 -28.16 -7.03 15.80
C PHE A 248 -27.77 -8.07 14.72
N PRO A 249 -28.38 -8.07 13.53
CA PRO A 249 -28.16 -9.16 12.57
C PRO A 249 -26.79 -9.07 11.90
N PRO A 250 -26.04 -10.19 11.75
CA PRO A 250 -24.74 -10.20 11.08
C PRO A 250 -24.84 -9.72 9.62
N SER A 251 -25.96 -10.00 8.96
CA SER A 251 -26.25 -9.54 7.59
C SER A 251 -26.46 -8.04 7.45
N LYS A 252 -26.38 -7.26 8.54
CA LYS A 252 -26.34 -5.79 8.55
C LYS A 252 -25.09 -5.23 9.24
N LEU A 253 -24.14 -6.07 9.62
CA LEU A 253 -22.88 -5.66 10.20
C LEU A 253 -21.77 -5.67 9.15
N VAL A 254 -20.95 -4.63 9.14
CA VAL A 254 -19.81 -4.47 8.26
C VAL A 254 -18.56 -4.24 9.11
N LEU A 255 -17.48 -4.99 8.86
CA LEU A 255 -16.27 -4.90 9.67
C LEU A 255 -15.42 -3.67 9.31
N GLY A 256 -15.03 -2.85 10.28
CA GLY A 256 -14.11 -1.72 10.07
C GLY A 256 -12.64 -2.14 10.09
N LEU A 257 -11.87 -1.71 9.10
CA LEU A 257 -10.45 -2.03 8.95
C LEU A 257 -9.63 -0.73 8.87
N PRO A 258 -8.58 -0.57 9.70
CA PRO A 258 -7.71 0.59 9.63
C PRO A 258 -6.63 0.43 8.56
N TYR A 259 -6.46 1.44 7.72
CA TYR A 259 -5.29 1.58 6.84
C TYR A 259 -4.25 2.50 7.46
N HIS A 260 -4.14 2.47 8.78
CA HIS A 260 -3.20 3.26 9.56
C HIS A 260 -2.77 2.47 10.79
N GLY A 261 -1.76 2.98 11.45
CA GLY A 261 -1.23 2.46 12.69
C GLY A 261 -0.88 3.57 13.65
N TYR A 262 -0.30 3.16 14.78
CA TYR A 262 0.19 4.07 15.79
C TYR A 262 1.61 3.69 16.21
N ALA A 263 2.40 4.72 16.51
CA ALA A 263 3.78 4.60 16.96
C ALA A 263 3.92 5.11 18.41
N TRP A 264 4.56 4.29 19.25
CA TRP A 264 4.91 4.57 20.63
C TRP A 264 6.43 4.71 20.77
N THR A 265 6.86 5.59 21.67
CA THR A 265 8.26 5.66 22.11
C THR A 265 8.44 4.73 23.31
N LEU A 266 9.17 3.64 23.16
CA LEU A 266 9.50 2.71 24.25
C LEU A 266 10.37 3.40 25.31
N VAL A 267 10.10 3.09 26.58
CA VAL A 267 10.95 3.52 27.70
C VAL A 267 12.30 2.80 27.62
N ASP A 268 12.28 1.48 27.51
CA ASP A 268 13.45 0.64 27.23
C ASP A 268 13.30 -0.05 25.87
N PRO A 269 14.11 0.28 24.86
CA PRO A 269 14.05 -0.39 23.56
C PRO A 269 14.43 -1.89 23.61
N LYS A 270 14.95 -2.41 24.74
CA LYS A 270 15.17 -3.85 24.94
C LYS A 270 13.94 -4.58 25.50
N ASP A 271 12.97 -3.85 26.04
CA ASP A 271 11.68 -4.37 26.50
C ASP A 271 10.60 -3.94 25.51
N ASP A 272 10.37 -4.76 24.49
CA ASP A 272 9.53 -4.44 23.34
C ASP A 272 8.34 -5.39 23.03
N PRO A 273 7.82 -6.21 23.97
CA PRO A 273 6.62 -6.99 23.70
C PRO A 273 5.39 -6.10 23.55
N ILE A 274 4.27 -6.71 23.15
CA ILE A 274 2.96 -6.11 23.39
C ILE A 274 2.78 -5.99 24.91
N GLY A 275 2.41 -4.82 25.39
CA GLY A 275 2.33 -4.52 26.82
C GLY A 275 3.58 -3.84 27.39
N ALA A 276 4.57 -3.51 26.57
CA ALA A 276 5.77 -2.79 27.01
C ALA A 276 5.48 -1.35 27.42
N PHE A 277 6.26 -0.82 28.37
CA PHE A 277 6.14 0.57 28.79
C PHE A 277 6.63 1.54 27.71
N ALA A 278 5.85 2.60 27.50
CA ALA A 278 6.12 3.65 26.54
C ALA A 278 6.02 5.04 27.20
N SER A 279 6.86 5.98 26.77
CA SER A 279 6.87 7.35 27.24
C SER A 279 5.87 8.27 26.52
N GLY A 280 5.18 7.76 25.50
CA GLY A 280 4.16 8.49 24.74
C GLY A 280 4.23 8.26 23.22
N PRO A 281 3.65 9.15 22.42
CA PRO A 281 3.67 9.07 20.96
C PRO A 281 5.09 9.10 20.36
N ALA A 282 5.27 8.46 19.22
CA ALA A 282 6.49 8.51 18.41
C ALA A 282 6.16 8.92 16.97
N VAL A 283 7.18 9.39 16.24
CA VAL A 283 7.14 9.76 14.81
C VAL A 283 6.26 10.98 14.49
N THR A 284 4.98 10.97 14.87
CA THR A 284 4.03 12.09 14.71
C THR A 284 3.51 12.56 16.08
N ALA A 285 2.92 13.75 16.13
CA ALA A 285 2.49 14.38 17.38
C ALA A 285 1.50 13.53 18.20
N ASP A 286 0.62 12.78 17.53
CA ASP A 286 -0.34 11.86 18.14
C ASP A 286 0.03 10.38 17.93
N GLY A 287 1.17 10.11 17.29
CA GLY A 287 1.68 8.81 16.95
C GLY A 287 0.96 8.14 15.77
N SER A 288 -0.06 8.76 15.18
CA SER A 288 -0.77 8.17 14.04
C SER A 288 0.12 8.14 12.79
N MET A 289 0.03 7.06 12.03
CA MET A 289 0.77 6.89 10.79
C MET A 289 -0.08 6.20 9.73
N ALA A 290 -0.20 6.79 8.54
CA ALA A 290 -0.83 6.14 7.39
C ALA A 290 -0.04 4.87 6.99
N TYR A 291 -0.72 3.82 6.52
CA TYR A 291 -0.06 2.57 6.11
C TYR A 291 1.04 2.81 5.06
N ARG A 292 0.79 3.65 4.05
CA ARG A 292 1.82 4.07 3.08
C ARG A 292 3.08 4.63 3.74
N PHE A 293 2.90 5.46 4.76
CA PHE A 293 3.99 6.10 5.48
C PHE A 293 4.72 5.09 6.36
N ILE A 294 4.00 4.15 7.01
CA ILE A 294 4.61 3.03 7.74
C ILE A 294 5.47 2.18 6.80
N LYS A 295 4.96 1.81 5.62
CA LYS A 295 5.73 1.01 4.65
C LYS A 295 6.92 1.77 4.09
N TRP A 296 6.81 3.08 3.89
CA TRP A 296 7.95 3.92 3.55
C TRP A 296 8.96 3.96 4.68
N PHE A 297 8.51 4.25 5.91
CA PHE A 297 9.33 4.33 7.11
C PHE A 297 10.14 3.05 7.32
N ILE A 298 9.50 1.88 7.28
CA ILE A 298 10.20 0.58 7.36
C ILE A 298 11.28 0.44 6.28
N ARG A 299 10.96 0.78 5.03
CA ARG A 299 11.90 0.68 3.90
C ARG A 299 13.10 1.63 4.04
N SER A 300 12.88 2.81 4.60
CA SER A 300 13.93 3.81 4.80
C SER A 300 14.98 3.39 5.85
N TYR A 301 14.66 2.46 6.76
CA TYR A 301 15.59 1.96 7.79
C TYR A 301 16.39 0.70 7.37
N GLY A 302 16.16 0.12 6.18
CA GLY A 302 16.95 -1.00 5.64
C GLY A 302 16.61 -2.40 6.20
N TYR A 303 17.57 -3.33 6.13
CA TYR A 303 17.44 -4.77 6.48
C TYR A 303 17.17 -5.07 7.98
N GLY A 304 17.03 -4.05 8.84
CA GLY A 304 16.89 -4.22 10.30
C GLY A 304 15.48 -4.07 10.85
N ALA A 305 14.51 -3.63 10.04
CA ALA A 305 13.15 -3.36 10.47
C ALA A 305 12.17 -4.37 9.85
N ASP A 306 12.02 -5.54 10.47
CA ASP A 306 11.04 -6.52 9.99
C ASP A 306 9.63 -6.17 10.47
N SER A 307 8.66 -6.23 9.55
CA SER A 307 7.24 -6.28 9.91
C SER A 307 6.95 -7.68 10.43
N ILE A 308 6.60 -7.77 11.71
CA ILE A 308 6.28 -9.02 12.37
C ILE A 308 4.76 -9.15 12.44
N TYR A 309 4.24 -10.17 11.76
CA TYR A 309 2.84 -10.55 11.89
C TYR A 309 2.64 -11.35 13.17
N ASN A 310 1.70 -10.90 14.00
CA ASN A 310 1.29 -11.60 15.21
C ASN A 310 -0.04 -12.30 14.95
N ASP A 311 -0.03 -13.62 14.95
CA ASP A 311 -1.19 -14.48 14.70
C ASP A 311 -2.20 -14.49 15.85
N THR A 312 -1.73 -14.22 17.07
CA THR A 312 -2.55 -14.20 18.29
C THR A 312 -3.49 -13.00 18.28
N TYR A 313 -2.99 -11.81 17.96
CA TYR A 313 -3.77 -10.57 17.88
C TYR A 313 -4.28 -10.24 16.47
N VAL A 314 -3.72 -10.90 15.44
CA VAL A 314 -4.01 -10.68 14.00
C VAL A 314 -3.73 -9.23 13.60
N VAL A 315 -2.51 -8.80 13.86
CA VAL A 315 -1.99 -7.46 13.55
C VAL A 315 -0.50 -7.57 13.20
N ASN A 316 0.06 -6.48 12.69
CA ASN A 316 1.49 -6.36 12.45
C ASN A 316 2.11 -5.35 13.43
N PHE A 317 3.37 -5.54 13.74
CA PHE A 317 4.18 -4.51 14.36
C PHE A 317 5.58 -4.48 13.76
N CYS A 318 6.23 -3.32 13.80
CA CYS A 318 7.65 -3.21 13.54
C CYS A 318 8.31 -2.38 14.63
N ARG A 319 9.62 -2.56 14.77
CA ARG A 319 10.43 -1.94 15.81
C ARG A 319 11.66 -1.33 15.20
N ILE A 320 11.86 -0.06 15.48
CA ILE A 320 12.93 0.73 14.89
C ILE A 320 13.50 1.64 15.97
N GLY A 321 14.63 1.23 16.55
CA GLY A 321 15.21 1.91 17.71
C GLY A 321 14.22 1.88 18.89
N LYS A 322 13.81 3.05 19.37
CA LYS A 322 12.78 3.19 20.44
C LYS A 322 11.36 3.20 19.90
N ASN A 323 11.16 3.21 18.59
CA ASN A 323 9.82 3.31 18.01
C ASN A 323 9.20 1.93 17.92
N TRP A 324 8.05 1.75 18.57
CA TRP A 324 7.20 0.58 18.45
C TRP A 324 5.95 0.95 17.66
N ILE A 325 5.76 0.34 16.49
CA ILE A 325 4.70 0.74 15.55
C ILE A 325 3.77 -0.44 15.33
N ASN A 326 2.48 -0.28 15.61
CA ASN A 326 1.45 -1.28 15.33
C ASN A 326 0.50 -0.84 14.22
N TYR A 327 0.17 -1.77 13.32
CA TYR A 327 -0.69 -1.53 12.16
C TYR A 327 -1.23 -2.85 11.60
N ASP A 328 -2.11 -2.77 10.60
CA ASP A 328 -2.52 -3.93 9.80
C ASP A 328 -1.74 -3.97 8.48
N ASP A 329 -1.02 -5.05 8.22
CA ASP A 329 -0.46 -5.35 6.89
C ASP A 329 -1.37 -6.33 6.12
N VAL A 330 -0.94 -6.71 4.92
CA VAL A 330 -1.70 -7.54 3.98
C VAL A 330 -2.23 -8.84 4.60
N GLU A 331 -1.46 -9.50 5.45
CA GLU A 331 -1.82 -10.74 6.13
C GLU A 331 -2.96 -10.50 7.13
N ALA A 332 -2.87 -9.46 7.97
CA ALA A 332 -3.90 -9.09 8.93
C ALA A 332 -5.21 -8.72 8.24
N ILE A 333 -5.16 -7.92 7.17
CA ILE A 333 -6.35 -7.58 6.38
C ILE A 333 -7.01 -8.82 5.79
N ARG A 334 -6.24 -9.76 5.22
CA ARG A 334 -6.78 -11.03 4.67
C ARG A 334 -7.45 -11.87 5.76
N ALA A 335 -6.81 -11.97 6.93
CA ALA A 335 -7.34 -12.74 8.05
C ALA A 335 -8.65 -12.13 8.57
N LYS A 336 -8.71 -10.81 8.77
CA LYS A 336 -9.91 -10.10 9.22
C LYS A 336 -11.06 -10.16 8.20
N VAL A 337 -10.76 -10.04 6.91
CA VAL A 337 -11.73 -10.22 5.83
C VAL A 337 -12.27 -11.64 5.77
N SER A 338 -11.41 -12.64 5.99
CA SER A 338 -11.82 -14.05 6.05
C SER A 338 -12.68 -14.32 7.28
N TYR A 339 -12.33 -13.71 8.42
CA TYR A 339 -13.14 -13.74 9.63
C TYR A 339 -14.52 -13.13 9.41
N ALA A 340 -14.62 -11.95 8.78
CA ALA A 340 -15.90 -11.31 8.46
C ALA A 340 -16.81 -12.21 7.61
N LYS A 341 -16.24 -12.90 6.61
CA LYS A 341 -16.98 -13.89 5.80
C LYS A 341 -17.45 -15.08 6.64
N LYS A 342 -16.58 -15.62 7.51
CA LYS A 342 -16.91 -16.75 8.39
C LYS A 342 -18.04 -16.40 9.36
N MET A 343 -18.06 -15.17 9.85
CA MET A 343 -19.09 -14.64 10.75
C MET A 343 -20.40 -14.27 10.02
N GLY A 344 -20.48 -14.43 8.70
CA GLY A 344 -21.67 -14.07 7.92
C GLY A 344 -21.94 -12.56 7.88
N LEU A 345 -20.91 -11.73 8.09
CA LEU A 345 -21.03 -10.27 8.03
C LEU A 345 -21.35 -9.81 6.61
N LEU A 346 -22.03 -8.67 6.49
CA LEU A 346 -22.44 -8.07 5.22
C LEU A 346 -21.24 -7.61 4.37
N GLY A 347 -20.10 -7.32 5.00
CA GLY A 347 -18.90 -6.87 4.29
C GLY A 347 -17.81 -6.31 5.19
N TYR A 348 -16.94 -5.50 4.60
CA TYR A 348 -15.97 -4.66 5.31
C TYR A 348 -15.99 -3.21 4.81
N ASN A 349 -15.51 -2.32 5.66
CA ASN A 349 -15.30 -0.90 5.42
C ASN A 349 -13.87 -0.53 5.83
N VAL A 350 -13.20 0.35 5.08
CA VAL A 350 -11.80 0.73 5.35
C VAL A 350 -11.67 2.21 5.73
N PHE A 351 -10.82 2.51 6.71
CA PHE A 351 -10.50 3.88 7.14
C PHE A 351 -8.98 4.11 7.13
N GLN A 352 -8.42 4.79 6.13
CA GLN A 352 -9.08 5.38 4.97
C GLN A 352 -8.35 5.03 3.69
N VAL A 353 -9.07 5.08 2.57
CA VAL A 353 -8.63 4.70 1.22
C VAL A 353 -7.30 5.38 0.86
N GLY A 354 -7.17 6.67 1.19
CA GLY A 354 -5.96 7.45 0.92
C GLY A 354 -4.72 7.04 1.72
N ASN A 355 -4.85 6.22 2.75
CA ASN A 355 -3.71 5.75 3.54
C ASN A 355 -3.09 4.46 2.98
N ASP A 356 -3.76 3.75 2.07
CA ASP A 356 -3.21 2.56 1.41
C ASP A 356 -1.94 2.94 0.62
N ASP A 357 -1.07 1.98 0.35
CA ASP A 357 0.14 2.26 -0.43
C ASP A 357 -0.19 2.56 -1.90
N ASP A 358 0.81 3.04 -2.66
CA ASP A 358 0.61 3.35 -4.09
C ASP A 358 0.18 2.14 -4.90
N ASN A 359 0.44 0.94 -4.36
CA ASN A 359 -0.05 -0.26 -4.96
C ASN A 359 -1.54 -0.45 -4.71
N TRP A 360 -2.19 0.02 -3.66
CA TRP A 360 -3.48 -0.50 -3.17
C TRP A 360 -3.34 -1.91 -2.56
N ALA A 361 -2.25 -2.15 -1.83
CA ALA A 361 -1.92 -3.45 -1.25
C ALA A 361 -3.03 -3.96 -0.34
N LEU A 362 -3.50 -3.13 0.60
CA LEU A 362 -4.53 -3.52 1.56
C LEU A 362 -5.89 -3.67 0.88
N SER A 363 -6.25 -2.75 -0.02
CA SER A 363 -7.53 -2.80 -0.75
C SER A 363 -7.66 -4.05 -1.61
N ARG A 364 -6.60 -4.43 -2.32
CA ARG A 364 -6.59 -5.71 -3.06
C ARG A 364 -6.59 -6.92 -2.14
N ALA A 365 -5.95 -6.83 -0.98
CA ALA A 365 -5.98 -7.89 0.01
C ALA A 365 -7.42 -8.21 0.45
N GLY A 366 -8.27 -7.18 0.63
CA GLY A 366 -9.67 -7.36 1.00
C GLY A 366 -10.60 -7.84 -0.13
N ILE A 367 -10.30 -7.50 -1.38
CA ILE A 367 -11.15 -7.89 -2.53
C ILE A 367 -10.95 -9.33 -2.92
N ARG A 368 -9.72 -9.85 -2.76
CA ARG A 368 -9.31 -11.13 -3.34
C ARG A 368 -10.42 -12.13 -3.02
N LYS A 369 -11.25 -12.42 -4.05
CA LYS A 369 -11.97 -13.68 -4.12
C LYS A 369 -10.88 -14.67 -3.77
N VAL A 370 -11.19 -15.67 -2.96
CA VAL A 370 -10.52 -16.95 -3.18
C VAL A 370 -10.86 -17.24 -4.63
N LEU A 371 -10.00 -16.78 -5.54
CA LEU A 371 -10.05 -17.13 -6.92
C LEU A 371 -9.75 -18.62 -6.82
N LYS A 372 -10.83 -19.40 -6.79
CA LYS A 372 -10.93 -20.56 -7.65
C LYS A 372 -10.72 -20.07 -9.09
N SER A 373 -9.58 -19.45 -9.38
CA SER A 373 -9.03 -19.56 -10.71
C SER A 373 -8.82 -21.05 -10.87
N THR A 374 -9.20 -21.56 -12.01
CA THR A 374 -9.05 -22.95 -12.39
C THR A 374 -7.59 -23.44 -12.24
N LEU A 375 -6.64 -22.53 -11.98
CA LEU A 375 -5.25 -22.79 -11.59
C LEU A 375 -5.04 -23.22 -10.12
N TYR A 376 -5.87 -22.75 -9.18
CA TYR A 376 -5.74 -23.07 -7.74
C TYR A 376 -6.23 -24.49 -7.40
N ARG A 377 -7.14 -25.05 -8.22
CA ARG A 377 -7.62 -26.42 -8.04
C ARG A 377 -6.60 -27.47 -8.50
N THR A 378 -5.64 -27.10 -9.36
CA THR A 378 -4.57 -28.01 -9.80
C THR A 378 -3.46 -28.17 -8.76
N ILE A 379 -3.31 -27.23 -7.81
CA ILE A 379 -2.13 -27.20 -6.92
C ILE A 379 -2.47 -27.59 -5.47
N THR A 380 -3.73 -27.48 -5.01
CA THR A 380 -4.03 -27.70 -3.58
C THR A 380 -5.11 -28.73 -3.28
N GLY A 381 -5.40 -29.68 -4.17
CA GLY A 381 -6.34 -30.76 -3.85
C GLY A 381 -6.30 -31.94 -4.80
N SER A 382 -5.85 -33.08 -4.26
CA SER A 382 -5.82 -34.46 -4.79
C SER A 382 -4.97 -34.73 -6.03
N ASP A 383 -3.98 -35.61 -5.80
CA ASP A 383 -3.13 -36.36 -6.73
C ASP A 383 -2.07 -35.59 -7.54
N ALA A 384 -0.85 -35.64 -7.00
CA ALA A 384 0.42 -35.30 -7.63
C ALA A 384 0.80 -36.25 -8.78
N ARG A 385 -0.11 -36.50 -9.74
CA ARG A 385 0.17 -37.36 -10.90
C ARG A 385 -0.12 -36.74 -12.27
N ASP A 386 -0.79 -35.60 -12.36
CA ASP A 386 -1.12 -34.98 -13.67
C ASP A 386 -0.57 -33.55 -13.85
N LEU A 387 0.72 -33.36 -13.60
CA LEU A 387 1.49 -32.25 -14.19
C LEU A 387 2.22 -32.76 -15.43
N ASN A 388 1.47 -33.11 -16.47
CA ASN A 388 2.00 -33.36 -17.80
C ASN A 388 1.37 -32.38 -18.80
N SER A 389 2.25 -31.80 -19.63
CA SER A 389 2.04 -30.86 -20.74
C SER A 389 2.10 -29.35 -20.40
N ASN A 390 3.28 -28.78 -20.70
CA ASN A 390 3.56 -27.38 -21.08
C ASN A 390 4.00 -26.34 -20.04
N THR A 391 4.89 -26.69 -19.09
CA THR A 391 5.76 -25.70 -18.42
C THR A 391 7.25 -26.02 -18.63
N PRO A 392 8.14 -25.02 -18.88
CA PRO A 392 9.58 -25.26 -19.08
C PRO A 392 10.37 -25.61 -17.80
N THR A 393 9.79 -25.38 -16.62
CA THR A 393 10.46 -25.49 -15.32
C THR A 393 10.30 -26.89 -14.73
N LYS A 394 11.41 -27.57 -14.41
CA LYS A 394 11.39 -28.97 -13.93
C LYS A 394 11.10 -29.05 -12.42
N VAL A 395 10.20 -29.95 -12.04
CA VAL A 395 10.03 -30.36 -10.64
C VAL A 395 11.18 -31.30 -10.27
N LEU A 396 11.95 -30.95 -9.22
CA LEU A 396 13.09 -31.72 -8.75
C LEU A 396 12.76 -32.35 -7.38
N SER A 397 13.17 -33.60 -7.18
CA SER A 397 12.94 -34.28 -5.90
C SER A 397 13.84 -33.75 -4.79
N TYR A 398 13.33 -33.74 -3.57
CA TYR A 398 14.11 -33.37 -2.38
C TYR A 398 15.34 -34.28 -2.24
N ALA A 399 15.21 -35.57 -2.55
CA ALA A 399 16.32 -36.53 -2.48
C ALA A 399 17.47 -36.15 -3.43
N SER A 400 17.14 -35.82 -4.69
CA SER A 400 18.12 -35.38 -5.68
C SER A 400 18.83 -34.08 -5.24
N ILE A 401 18.08 -33.10 -4.73
CA ILE A 401 18.65 -31.83 -4.26
C ILE A 401 19.52 -32.04 -3.02
N LYS A 402 19.08 -32.89 -2.08
CA LYS A 402 19.85 -33.23 -0.89
C LYS A 402 21.18 -33.87 -1.25
N VAL A 403 21.21 -34.80 -2.19
CA VAL A 403 22.47 -35.40 -2.69
C VAL A 403 23.33 -34.34 -3.37
N ALA A 404 22.75 -33.56 -4.27
CA ALA A 404 23.46 -32.58 -5.07
C ALA A 404 24.09 -31.44 -4.24
N THR A 405 23.52 -31.13 -3.07
CA THR A 405 24.04 -30.13 -2.12
C THR A 405 24.93 -30.73 -1.03
N ASN A 406 25.24 -32.03 -1.10
CA ASN A 406 25.92 -32.79 -0.05
C ASN A 406 25.24 -32.62 1.32
N ASN A 407 23.96 -32.96 1.37
CA ASN A 407 23.09 -32.83 2.53
C ASN A 407 23.02 -31.38 3.08
N PHE A 408 22.93 -30.38 2.19
CA PHE A 408 22.93 -28.96 2.58
C PHE A 408 24.11 -28.59 3.49
N SER A 409 25.30 -29.12 3.17
CA SER A 409 26.53 -28.88 3.94
C SER A 409 26.80 -27.38 4.11
N SER A 410 27.24 -26.98 5.30
CA SER A 410 27.68 -25.60 5.58
C SER A 410 28.83 -25.17 4.68
N GLN A 411 29.67 -26.10 4.21
CA GLN A 411 30.75 -25.83 3.25
C GLN A 411 30.23 -25.41 1.87
N ASN A 412 29.01 -25.81 1.52
CA ASN A 412 28.35 -25.45 0.28
C ASN A 412 27.47 -24.20 0.43
N LYS A 413 27.40 -23.59 1.61
CA LYS A 413 26.56 -22.41 1.83
C LYS A 413 27.16 -21.19 1.11
N LEU A 414 26.41 -20.63 0.18
CA LEU A 414 26.79 -19.45 -0.60
C LEU A 414 26.46 -18.15 0.12
N GLY A 415 25.38 -18.16 0.92
CA GLY A 415 24.90 -17.01 1.68
C GLY A 415 23.59 -17.33 2.41
N GLU A 416 23.16 -16.41 3.27
CA GLU A 416 21.86 -16.46 3.95
C GLU A 416 21.36 -15.03 4.14
N GLY A 417 20.08 -14.81 3.84
CA GLY A 417 19.37 -13.55 4.09
C GLY A 417 17.99 -13.84 4.67
N GLY A 418 17.10 -12.84 4.69
CA GLY A 418 15.74 -12.96 5.26
C GLY A 418 14.86 -14.07 4.65
N TYR A 419 15.26 -14.62 3.49
CA TYR A 419 14.53 -15.66 2.75
C TYR A 419 15.06 -17.07 2.99
N GLY A 420 16.12 -17.22 3.78
CA GLY A 420 16.74 -18.51 4.08
C GLY A 420 18.08 -18.73 3.36
N PRO A 421 18.74 -19.87 3.65
CA PRO A 421 20.06 -20.17 3.14
C PRO A 421 20.06 -20.58 1.67
N VAL A 422 21.12 -20.15 0.97
CA VAL A 422 21.42 -20.55 -0.42
C VAL A 422 22.63 -21.48 -0.42
N TYR A 423 22.51 -22.62 -1.09
CA TYR A 423 23.58 -23.62 -1.19
C TYR A 423 24.04 -23.83 -2.62
N LYS A 424 25.34 -24.03 -2.81
CA LYS A 424 25.90 -24.57 -4.04
C LYS A 424 25.57 -26.06 -4.13
N GLY A 425 25.18 -26.51 -5.31
CA GLY A 425 24.99 -27.92 -5.60
C GLY A 425 25.52 -28.28 -6.98
N LYS A 426 25.59 -29.57 -7.25
CA LYS A 426 26.00 -30.11 -8.55
C LYS A 426 25.06 -31.22 -8.97
N PHE A 427 24.42 -31.07 -10.13
CA PHE A 427 23.60 -32.12 -10.73
C PHE A 427 24.47 -33.35 -11.09
N ALA A 428 23.83 -34.50 -11.29
CA ALA A 428 24.50 -35.74 -11.66
C ALA A 428 25.29 -35.64 -12.99
N ASN A 429 24.84 -34.78 -13.90
CA ASN A 429 25.53 -34.48 -15.16
C ASN A 429 26.72 -33.52 -15.01
N GLY A 430 27.03 -33.09 -13.78
CA GLY A 430 28.14 -32.19 -13.47
C GLY A 430 27.80 -30.70 -13.55
N GLN A 431 26.59 -30.31 -13.94
CA GLN A 431 26.18 -28.91 -13.98
C GLN A 431 26.05 -28.33 -12.57
N GLU A 432 26.69 -27.19 -12.29
CA GLU A 432 26.56 -26.48 -11.01
C GLU A 432 25.23 -25.72 -10.92
N MET A 433 24.70 -25.61 -9.70
CA MET A 433 23.44 -24.93 -9.41
C MET A 433 23.48 -24.22 -8.05
N ALA A 434 22.60 -23.24 -7.88
CA ALA A 434 22.32 -22.61 -6.59
C ALA A 434 20.93 -23.03 -6.10
N VAL A 435 20.83 -23.47 -4.85
CA VAL A 435 19.61 -23.95 -4.21
C VAL A 435 19.22 -22.98 -3.10
N LYS A 436 18.21 -22.13 -3.35
CA LYS A 436 17.61 -21.24 -2.35
C LYS A 436 16.56 -22.03 -1.59
N ARG A 437 16.84 -22.35 -0.32
CA ARG A 437 15.93 -23.08 0.56
C ARG A 437 15.16 -22.07 1.39
N LEU A 438 13.84 -21.99 1.16
CA LEU A 438 13.01 -20.98 1.80
C LEU A 438 12.70 -21.34 3.25
N SER A 439 12.68 -20.33 4.11
CA SER A 439 12.34 -20.49 5.53
C SER A 439 10.92 -21.05 5.72
N LYS A 440 10.77 -21.99 6.66
CA LYS A 440 9.47 -22.61 7.00
C LYS A 440 8.51 -21.68 7.72
N THR A 441 8.99 -20.60 8.32
CA THR A 441 8.23 -19.73 9.24
C THR A 441 7.63 -18.49 8.57
N SER A 442 7.95 -18.21 7.30
CA SER A 442 7.49 -16.99 6.62
C SER A 442 6.38 -17.27 5.60
N ASN A 443 5.18 -16.74 5.87
CA ASN A 443 4.07 -16.75 4.90
C ASN A 443 4.38 -15.87 3.66
N GLN A 444 5.23 -14.84 3.82
CA GLN A 444 5.75 -14.03 2.73
C GLN A 444 6.59 -14.87 1.76
N GLY A 445 7.43 -15.77 2.28
CA GLY A 445 8.23 -16.69 1.46
C GLY A 445 7.41 -17.62 0.55
N ILE A 446 6.13 -17.90 0.89
CA ILE A 446 5.26 -18.73 0.05
C ILE A 446 4.71 -17.95 -1.16
N GLU A 447 4.26 -16.71 -0.97
CA GLU A 447 3.78 -15.89 -2.10
C GLU A 447 4.95 -15.49 -3.00
N GLU A 448 6.12 -15.20 -2.45
CA GLU A 448 7.34 -14.94 -3.22
C GLU A 448 7.80 -16.17 -3.99
N PHE A 449 7.81 -17.36 -3.37
CA PHE A 449 8.07 -18.62 -4.07
C PHE A 449 7.15 -18.80 -5.27
N LYS A 450 5.84 -18.59 -5.07
CA LYS A 450 4.86 -18.70 -6.16
C LYS A 450 5.12 -17.66 -7.24
N ASN A 451 5.46 -16.42 -6.88
CA ASN A 451 5.81 -15.37 -7.83
C ASN A 451 7.03 -15.78 -8.65
N GLU A 452 8.11 -16.20 -7.99
CA GLU A 452 9.35 -16.61 -8.66
C GLU A 452 9.10 -17.80 -9.59
N VAL A 453 8.43 -18.86 -9.13
CA VAL A 453 8.07 -20.02 -9.99
C VAL A 453 7.22 -19.58 -11.20
N THR A 454 6.24 -18.70 -11.00
CA THR A 454 5.31 -18.26 -12.05
C THR A 454 5.99 -17.37 -13.09
N LEU A 455 6.83 -16.43 -12.64
CA LEU A 455 7.55 -15.48 -13.49
C LEU A 455 8.65 -16.18 -14.27
N THR A 456 9.48 -16.97 -13.60
CA THR A 456 10.67 -17.57 -14.20
C THR A 456 10.35 -18.71 -15.17
N ALA A 457 9.13 -19.28 -15.11
CA ALA A 457 8.61 -20.16 -16.15
C ALA A 457 8.42 -19.45 -17.51
N ASN A 458 8.27 -18.12 -17.51
CA ASN A 458 7.89 -17.33 -18.69
C ASN A 458 8.94 -16.28 -19.09
N LEU A 459 9.96 -16.04 -18.26
CA LEU A 459 11.01 -15.05 -18.49
C LEU A 459 12.32 -15.74 -18.85
N GLN A 460 12.82 -15.48 -20.06
CA GLN A 460 14.10 -15.98 -20.54
C GLN A 460 14.84 -14.86 -21.26
N HIS A 461 15.93 -14.40 -20.66
CA HIS A 461 16.76 -13.34 -21.21
C HIS A 461 18.20 -13.47 -20.68
N VAL A 462 19.19 -13.08 -21.48
CA VAL A 462 20.62 -13.25 -21.15
C VAL A 462 21.02 -12.50 -19.87
N ASN A 463 20.36 -11.38 -19.57
CA ASN A 463 20.59 -10.58 -18.36
C ASN A 463 19.61 -10.89 -17.21
N LEU A 464 18.95 -12.04 -17.21
CA LEU A 464 18.12 -12.51 -16.09
C LEU A 464 18.65 -13.86 -15.59
N VAL A 465 18.66 -14.07 -14.27
CA VAL A 465 19.07 -15.36 -13.70
C VAL A 465 18.01 -16.41 -13.98
N ARG A 466 18.43 -17.52 -14.59
CA ARG A 466 17.55 -18.62 -14.97
C ARG A 466 17.23 -19.53 -13.80
N VAL A 467 15.95 -19.80 -13.60
CA VAL A 467 15.47 -20.90 -12.74
C VAL A 467 15.51 -22.20 -13.53
N LEU A 468 16.23 -23.18 -12.99
CA LEU A 468 16.37 -24.52 -13.55
C LEU A 468 15.26 -25.46 -13.08
N GLY A 469 14.70 -25.22 -11.89
CA GLY A 469 13.68 -26.06 -11.29
C GLY A 469 13.21 -25.58 -9.92
N TYR A 470 12.25 -26.30 -9.35
CA TYR A 470 11.77 -26.08 -7.98
C TYR A 470 11.44 -27.40 -7.29
N CYS A 471 11.38 -27.39 -5.95
CA CYS A 471 10.96 -28.50 -5.12
C CYS A 471 9.93 -28.06 -4.09
N THR A 472 8.88 -28.88 -3.92
CA THR A 472 7.82 -28.72 -2.91
C THR A 472 7.62 -29.97 -2.04
N GLU A 473 8.52 -30.97 -2.16
CA GLU A 473 8.44 -32.22 -1.40
C GLU A 473 8.77 -32.01 0.09
N LYS A 474 8.18 -32.84 0.97
CA LYS A 474 8.44 -32.85 2.42
C LYS A 474 8.24 -31.49 3.11
N GLU A 475 7.29 -30.70 2.62
CA GLU A 475 6.99 -29.33 3.07
C GLU A 475 8.14 -28.32 2.86
N GLU A 476 9.20 -28.73 2.17
CA GLU A 476 10.31 -27.86 1.79
C GLU A 476 9.96 -27.11 0.51
N LYS A 477 10.23 -25.80 0.49
CA LYS A 477 10.08 -24.97 -0.71
C LYS A 477 11.47 -24.52 -1.15
N MET A 478 11.92 -25.00 -2.30
CA MET A 478 13.26 -24.72 -2.81
C MET A 478 13.19 -24.25 -4.25
N LEU A 479 13.97 -23.21 -4.57
CA LEU A 479 14.20 -22.73 -5.92
C LEU A 479 15.62 -23.07 -6.34
N ILE A 480 15.75 -23.59 -7.57
CA ILE A 480 17.02 -24.02 -8.12
C ILE A 480 17.35 -23.10 -9.28
N TYR A 481 18.44 -22.36 -9.17
CA TYR A 481 18.94 -21.43 -10.18
C TYR A 481 20.21 -21.97 -10.82
N GLU A 482 20.56 -21.40 -11.97
CA GLU A 482 21.93 -21.46 -12.44
C GLU A 482 22.89 -20.87 -11.40
N TYR A 483 24.08 -21.45 -11.29
CA TYR A 483 25.10 -20.94 -10.37
C TYR A 483 25.79 -19.73 -10.99
N MET A 484 25.96 -18.67 -10.18
CA MET A 484 26.61 -17.42 -10.57
C MET A 484 27.98 -17.30 -9.87
N PRO A 485 29.08 -17.66 -10.56
CA PRO A 485 30.39 -17.88 -9.95
C PRO A 485 31.09 -16.60 -9.47
N LYS A 486 30.79 -15.45 -10.08
CA LYS A 486 31.35 -14.15 -9.66
C LYS A 486 30.49 -13.46 -8.61
N LYS A 487 29.48 -14.10 -8.02
CA LYS A 487 28.64 -13.54 -6.94
C LYS A 487 27.91 -12.26 -7.38
N SER A 488 27.52 -11.42 -6.43
CA SER A 488 26.73 -10.21 -6.65
C SER A 488 27.59 -8.97 -6.91
N LEU A 489 27.01 -7.94 -7.51
CA LEU A 489 27.69 -6.71 -7.86
C LEU A 489 28.16 -5.92 -6.62
N ASP A 490 27.39 -5.94 -5.53
CA ASP A 490 27.74 -5.29 -4.27
C ASP A 490 29.00 -5.87 -3.59
N PHE A 491 29.30 -7.15 -3.84
CA PHE A 491 30.51 -7.84 -3.39
C PHE A 491 31.79 -7.18 -3.91
N TYR A 492 31.70 -6.51 -5.07
CA TYR A 492 32.79 -5.75 -5.67
C TYR A 492 32.65 -4.26 -5.39
N LEU A 493 31.49 -3.67 -5.65
CA LEU A 493 31.28 -2.22 -5.59
C LEU A 493 31.63 -1.63 -4.22
N PHE A 494 31.26 -2.31 -3.13
CA PHE A 494 31.39 -1.74 -1.78
C PHE A 494 32.60 -2.27 -1.00
N ASP A 495 33.45 -3.08 -1.62
CA ASP A 495 34.65 -3.63 -1.01
C ASP A 495 35.88 -2.82 -1.50
N PRO A 496 36.60 -2.11 -0.60
CA PRO A 496 37.82 -1.37 -0.93
C PRO A 496 38.86 -2.16 -1.72
N ALA A 497 39.01 -3.45 -1.42
CA ALA A 497 40.00 -4.31 -2.05
C ALA A 497 39.52 -4.95 -3.35
N ARG A 498 38.21 -4.91 -3.68
CA ARG A 498 37.69 -5.53 -4.92
C ARG A 498 37.14 -4.54 -5.92
N ARG A 499 36.81 -3.32 -5.51
CA ARG A 499 36.19 -2.33 -6.39
C ARG A 499 36.99 -1.97 -7.64
N HIS A 500 38.33 -2.06 -7.57
CA HIS A 500 39.23 -1.80 -8.70
C HIS A 500 39.16 -2.87 -9.79
N ILE A 501 38.58 -4.04 -9.50
CA ILE A 501 38.32 -5.09 -10.49
C ILE A 501 37.27 -4.61 -11.49
N LEU A 502 36.33 -3.75 -11.05
CA LEU A 502 35.29 -3.11 -11.85
C LEU A 502 35.79 -1.77 -12.41
N ASP A 503 36.65 -1.83 -13.42
CA ASP A 503 36.99 -0.68 -14.25
C ASP A 503 35.74 -0.08 -14.95
N TRP A 504 35.90 1.10 -15.53
CA TRP A 504 34.80 1.81 -16.17
C TRP A 504 34.14 1.00 -17.28
N GLN A 505 34.92 0.31 -18.12
CA GLN A 505 34.38 -0.51 -19.20
C GLN A 505 33.47 -1.64 -18.68
N LYS A 506 33.87 -2.33 -17.61
CA LYS A 506 33.05 -3.35 -16.97
C LYS A 506 31.79 -2.74 -16.35
N ARG A 507 31.88 -1.57 -15.72
CA ARG A 507 30.70 -0.87 -15.17
C ARG A 507 29.72 -0.47 -16.27
N VAL A 508 30.20 0.00 -17.43
CA VAL A 508 29.36 0.28 -18.60
C VAL A 508 28.66 -0.98 -19.09
N ASN A 509 29.38 -2.09 -19.25
CA ASN A 509 28.78 -3.36 -19.66
C ASN A 509 27.71 -3.84 -18.67
N ILE A 510 27.95 -3.62 -17.36
CA ILE A 510 27.00 -3.93 -16.30
C ILE A 510 25.75 -3.03 -16.38
N ILE A 511 25.92 -1.72 -16.56
CA ILE A 511 24.82 -0.76 -16.73
C ILE A 511 23.97 -1.16 -17.94
N GLU A 512 24.60 -1.42 -19.09
CA GLU A 512 23.92 -1.80 -20.32
C GLU A 512 23.14 -3.11 -20.14
N GLY A 513 23.75 -4.14 -19.55
CA GLY A 513 23.07 -5.42 -19.32
C GLY A 513 21.91 -5.31 -18.34
N ILE A 514 22.01 -4.48 -17.29
CA ILE A 514 20.87 -4.18 -16.40
C ILE A 514 19.76 -3.47 -17.18
N THR A 515 20.11 -2.47 -17.99
CA THR A 515 19.15 -1.74 -18.83
C THR A 515 18.44 -2.68 -19.80
N GLN A 516 19.15 -3.58 -20.49
CA GLN A 516 18.55 -4.56 -21.40
C GLN A 516 17.64 -5.54 -20.65
N GLY A 517 18.06 -6.04 -19.49
CA GLY A 517 17.23 -6.91 -18.65
C GLY A 517 15.92 -6.24 -18.24
N LEU A 518 15.96 -4.99 -17.78
CA LEU A 518 14.77 -4.22 -17.41
C LEU A 518 13.88 -3.89 -18.61
N LEU A 519 14.48 -3.54 -19.75
CA LEU A 519 13.76 -3.26 -20.99
C LEU A 519 13.00 -4.50 -21.48
N TYR A 520 13.64 -5.68 -21.44
CA TYR A 520 12.98 -6.94 -21.73
C TYR A 520 11.77 -7.18 -20.82
N LEU A 521 11.94 -7.00 -19.51
CA LEU A 521 10.87 -7.24 -18.54
C LEU A 521 9.64 -6.36 -18.79
N GLN A 522 9.83 -5.12 -19.25
CA GLN A 522 8.77 -4.12 -19.31
C GLN A 522 8.12 -4.01 -20.68
N GLU A 523 8.93 -4.03 -21.74
CA GLU A 523 8.50 -3.75 -23.10
C GLU A 523 8.37 -5.03 -23.94
N TYR A 524 9.35 -5.94 -23.84
CA TYR A 524 9.47 -7.04 -24.80
C TYR A 524 8.92 -8.39 -24.32
N SER A 525 8.67 -8.57 -23.03
CA SER A 525 8.04 -9.80 -22.54
C SER A 525 6.53 -9.81 -22.82
N ASN A 526 5.88 -10.96 -22.68
CA ASN A 526 4.43 -11.12 -22.89
C ASN A 526 3.60 -10.30 -21.87
N PHE A 527 4.23 -9.89 -20.77
CA PHE A 527 3.64 -9.09 -19.72
C PHE A 527 4.56 -7.91 -19.42
N THR A 528 4.04 -6.83 -18.86
CA THR A 528 4.92 -5.82 -18.25
C THR A 528 5.27 -6.31 -16.86
N VAL A 529 6.56 -6.55 -16.61
CA VAL A 529 7.08 -7.04 -15.33
C VAL A 529 7.88 -5.95 -14.63
N ILE A 530 7.47 -5.59 -13.42
CA ILE A 530 8.18 -4.61 -12.57
C ILE A 530 8.89 -5.36 -11.44
N HIS A 531 10.22 -5.28 -11.37
CA HIS A 531 11.05 -6.04 -10.41
C HIS A 531 10.82 -5.66 -8.94
N ARG A 532 10.73 -4.36 -8.64
CA ARG A 532 10.47 -3.75 -7.31
C ARG A 532 11.53 -3.94 -6.21
N ASP A 533 12.47 -4.87 -6.34
CA ASP A 533 13.63 -5.01 -5.44
C ASP A 533 14.95 -5.00 -6.23
N LEU A 534 15.11 -4.02 -7.13
CA LEU A 534 16.35 -3.86 -7.89
C LEU A 534 17.38 -3.13 -7.02
N LYS A 535 18.53 -3.78 -6.79
CA LYS A 535 19.65 -3.28 -5.99
C LYS A 535 20.92 -4.04 -6.36
N ALA A 536 22.10 -3.50 -6.03
CA ALA A 536 23.38 -4.12 -6.36
C ALA A 536 23.55 -5.57 -5.86
N SER A 537 22.97 -5.93 -4.71
CA SER A 537 23.01 -7.32 -4.20
C SER A 537 22.19 -8.32 -5.02
N ASN A 538 21.23 -7.82 -5.81
CA ASN A 538 20.36 -8.63 -6.67
C ASN A 538 20.82 -8.66 -8.13
N ILE A 539 21.97 -8.02 -8.44
CA ILE A 539 22.65 -8.16 -9.73
C ILE A 539 23.77 -9.18 -9.54
N LEU A 540 23.59 -10.38 -10.09
CA LEU A 540 24.61 -11.44 -10.05
C LEU A 540 25.48 -11.40 -11.31
N LEU A 541 26.72 -11.88 -11.19
CA LEU A 541 27.73 -11.84 -12.24
C LEU A 541 28.13 -13.26 -12.66
N ASP A 542 28.10 -13.52 -13.97
CA ASP A 542 28.56 -14.79 -14.55
C ASP A 542 30.09 -14.84 -14.67
N ASP A 543 30.62 -15.93 -15.24
CA ASP A 543 32.07 -16.15 -15.36
C ASP A 543 32.78 -15.04 -16.14
N GLU A 544 32.10 -14.43 -17.11
CA GLU A 544 32.56 -13.33 -17.95
C GLU A 544 32.27 -11.93 -17.38
N MET A 545 31.76 -11.83 -16.14
CA MET A 545 31.36 -10.59 -15.46
C MET A 545 30.15 -9.88 -16.10
N ASN A 546 29.29 -10.59 -16.83
CA ASN A 546 28.04 -10.02 -17.32
C ASN A 546 26.97 -10.00 -16.22
N PRO A 547 26.13 -8.95 -16.18
CA PRO A 547 25.07 -8.84 -15.17
C PRO A 547 23.87 -9.72 -15.49
N LYS A 548 23.33 -10.35 -14.45
CA LYS A 548 22.03 -11.00 -14.44
C LYS A 548 21.19 -10.55 -13.26
N ILE A 549 19.99 -10.03 -13.55
CA ILE A 549 19.03 -9.61 -12.53
C ILE A 549 18.42 -10.86 -11.89
N SER A 550 18.35 -10.86 -10.57
CA SER A 550 17.86 -11.98 -9.75
C SER A 550 16.86 -11.51 -8.70
N ASP A 551 16.20 -12.46 -8.04
CA ASP A 551 15.29 -12.25 -6.91
C ASP A 551 13.96 -11.58 -7.28
N PHE A 552 13.14 -12.30 -8.05
CA PHE A 552 11.84 -11.85 -8.54
C PHE A 552 10.69 -12.02 -7.53
N GLY A 553 10.98 -12.35 -6.26
CA GLY A 553 9.93 -12.62 -5.26
C GLY A 553 8.94 -11.46 -5.11
N MET A 554 9.42 -10.23 -5.26
CA MET A 554 8.63 -9.00 -5.13
C MET A 554 8.06 -8.46 -6.44
N ALA A 555 8.35 -9.12 -7.56
CA ALA A 555 8.01 -8.63 -8.88
C ALA A 555 6.50 -8.69 -9.16
N ARG A 556 6.02 -7.83 -10.05
CA ARG A 556 4.60 -7.71 -10.44
C ARG A 556 4.41 -7.84 -11.93
N ILE A 557 3.33 -8.51 -12.32
CA ILE A 557 2.94 -8.79 -13.71
C ILE A 557 1.72 -7.96 -14.07
N PHE A 558 1.76 -7.26 -15.19
CA PHE A 558 0.65 -6.53 -15.79
C PHE A 558 0.34 -7.05 -17.19
N ARG A 559 -0.94 -7.17 -17.55
CA ARG A 559 -1.36 -7.53 -18.91
C ARG A 559 -1.30 -6.28 -19.80
N LYS A 560 -0.77 -6.43 -21.02
CA LYS A 560 -0.61 -5.32 -21.98
C LYS A 560 -1.93 -4.69 -22.46
N GLU A 561 -3.08 -5.33 -22.22
CA GLU A 561 -4.41 -4.86 -22.68
C GLU A 561 -5.23 -4.12 -21.61
N GLU A 562 -4.76 -4.03 -20.36
CA GLU A 562 -5.41 -3.21 -19.32
C GLU A 562 -4.73 -1.83 -19.29
N HIS A 563 -5.46 -0.78 -19.69
CA HIS A 563 -5.02 0.62 -19.78
C HIS A 563 -3.84 1.03 -18.88
N GLU A 564 -2.80 1.53 -19.54
CA GLU A 564 -1.54 2.09 -19.06
C GLU A 564 -1.71 3.29 -18.11
N ALA A 565 -2.24 3.07 -16.91
CA ALA A 565 -2.36 4.11 -15.88
C ALA A 565 -1.44 3.88 -14.67
N ASN A 566 -0.58 2.84 -14.70
CA ASN A 566 0.22 2.43 -13.53
C ASN A 566 1.70 2.12 -13.82
N THR A 567 2.16 2.28 -15.07
CA THR A 567 3.54 2.00 -15.49
C THR A 567 4.54 3.09 -15.08
N ASP A 568 4.08 4.32 -14.78
CA ASP A 568 4.97 5.46 -14.51
C ASP A 568 5.57 5.48 -13.10
N ARG A 569 5.01 4.74 -12.13
CA ARG A 569 5.18 5.10 -10.70
C ARG A 569 6.39 4.52 -9.96
N ILE A 570 7.12 3.50 -10.44
CA ILE A 570 8.18 2.85 -9.62
C ILE A 570 9.44 2.42 -10.38
N VAL A 571 9.39 2.32 -11.71
CA VAL A 571 10.46 1.67 -12.49
C VAL A 571 11.76 2.46 -12.54
N GLY A 572 11.69 3.75 -12.90
CA GLY A 572 12.87 4.60 -13.03
C GLY A 572 13.64 4.69 -11.73
N THR A 573 12.94 4.88 -10.60
CA THR A 573 13.56 5.23 -9.32
C THR A 573 14.58 4.19 -8.84
N LEU A 574 14.29 2.90 -9.00
CA LEU A 574 15.21 1.84 -8.54
C LEU A 574 16.44 1.69 -9.45
N PHE A 575 16.27 1.88 -10.76
CA PHE A 575 17.39 1.91 -11.70
C PHE A 575 18.29 3.12 -11.43
N GLY A 576 17.71 4.30 -11.20
CA GLY A 576 18.47 5.51 -10.88
C GLY A 576 19.32 5.37 -9.62
N VAL A 577 18.75 4.83 -8.53
CA VAL A 577 19.53 4.54 -7.31
C VAL A 577 20.67 3.57 -7.61
N THR A 578 20.39 2.45 -8.29
CA THR A 578 21.40 1.44 -8.61
C THR A 578 22.51 2.02 -9.51
N LEU A 579 22.16 2.87 -10.47
CA LEU A 579 23.10 3.53 -11.36
C LEU A 579 24.03 4.49 -10.59
N LEU A 580 23.49 5.26 -9.64
CA LEU A 580 24.31 6.10 -8.75
C LEU A 580 25.29 5.27 -7.93
N GLN A 581 24.87 4.11 -7.41
CA GLN A 581 25.77 3.19 -6.70
C GLN A 581 26.89 2.66 -7.60
N ILE A 582 26.57 2.32 -8.86
CA ILE A 582 27.55 1.83 -9.82
C ILE A 582 28.60 2.89 -10.15
N ILE A 583 28.22 4.14 -10.40
CA ILE A 583 29.20 5.17 -10.82
C ILE A 583 30.02 5.74 -9.66
N SER A 584 29.53 5.65 -8.42
CA SER A 584 30.19 6.23 -7.24
C SER A 584 30.86 5.21 -6.32
N GLY A 585 30.48 3.93 -6.40
CA GLY A 585 30.88 2.92 -5.39
C GLY A 585 30.28 3.18 -4.00
N ARG A 586 29.29 4.07 -3.88
CA ARG A 586 28.68 4.49 -2.62
C ARG A 586 27.42 3.68 -2.29
N ARG A 587 27.15 3.50 -0.99
CA ARG A 587 25.97 2.77 -0.49
C ARG A 587 24.79 3.73 -0.34
N ASN A 588 23.61 3.30 -0.74
CA ASN A 588 22.39 4.09 -0.55
C ASN A 588 22.01 4.28 0.94
N THR A 589 22.55 3.46 1.84
CA THR A 589 22.25 3.46 3.29
C THR A 589 23.13 4.40 4.12
N CYS A 590 24.07 5.10 3.50
CA CYS A 590 25.00 6.00 4.19
C CYS A 590 24.63 7.46 3.90
N LEU A 591 25.03 8.35 4.80
CA LEU A 591 24.94 9.79 4.61
C LEU A 591 26.27 10.35 4.09
N TYR A 592 26.19 11.46 3.37
CA TYR A 592 27.27 12.09 2.63
C TYR A 592 27.24 13.62 2.77
N GLY A 593 28.23 14.28 2.17
CA GLY A 593 28.43 15.73 2.26
C GLY A 593 29.30 16.14 3.45
N LEU A 594 29.66 17.42 3.52
CA LEU A 594 30.57 17.97 4.54
C LEU A 594 30.07 17.76 5.98
N ASN A 595 28.75 17.70 6.16
CA ASN A 595 28.09 17.52 7.46
C ASN A 595 27.48 16.12 7.64
N GLU A 596 27.78 15.18 6.74
CA GLU A 596 27.24 13.80 6.75
C GLU A 596 25.71 13.73 6.94
N ASN A 597 24.97 14.62 6.27
CA ASN A 597 23.53 14.78 6.45
C ASN A 597 22.71 14.62 5.16
N LEU A 598 23.35 14.33 4.03
CA LEU A 598 22.69 14.15 2.74
C LEU A 598 22.61 12.66 2.40
N ASN A 599 21.44 12.17 2.01
CA ASN A 599 21.33 10.83 1.46
C ASN A 599 22.00 10.75 0.07
N LEU A 600 22.17 9.55 -0.49
CA LEU A 600 22.87 9.35 -1.78
C LEU A 600 22.29 10.19 -2.93
N LEU A 601 20.95 10.35 -2.97
CA LEU A 601 20.26 11.09 -4.02
C LEU A 601 20.46 12.60 -3.87
N GLU A 602 20.30 13.11 -2.65
CA GLU A 602 20.54 14.53 -2.32
C GLU A 602 22.00 14.90 -2.61
N TYR A 603 22.95 14.08 -2.17
CA TYR A 603 24.37 14.32 -2.39
C TYR A 603 24.75 14.31 -3.88
N ALA A 604 24.19 13.39 -4.66
CA ALA A 604 24.35 13.38 -6.11
C ALA A 604 23.77 14.66 -6.74
N TYR A 605 22.56 15.05 -6.35
CA TYR A 605 21.90 16.22 -6.93
C TYR A 605 22.65 17.53 -6.63
N GLU A 606 23.09 17.75 -5.38
CA GLU A 606 23.84 18.97 -5.01
C GLU A 606 25.15 19.08 -5.81
N LEU A 607 25.95 18.01 -5.86
CA LEU A 607 27.19 18.00 -6.63
C LEU A 607 26.95 18.20 -8.11
N TRP A 608 25.88 17.62 -8.67
CA TRP A 608 25.52 17.83 -10.07
C TRP A 608 25.09 19.27 -10.34
N LYS A 609 24.23 19.85 -9.48
CA LYS A 609 23.72 21.23 -9.58
C LYS A 609 24.84 22.27 -9.48
N GLU A 610 25.83 22.04 -8.64
CA GLU A 610 26.99 22.93 -8.44
C GLU A 610 28.09 22.76 -9.52
N GLY A 611 27.89 21.89 -10.52
CA GLY A 611 28.91 21.58 -11.53
C GLY A 611 30.10 20.78 -10.99
N GLN A 612 29.97 20.18 -9.81
CA GLN A 612 30.97 19.40 -9.09
C GLN A 612 30.78 17.88 -9.20
N GLY A 613 29.97 17.41 -10.17
CA GLY A 613 29.62 15.99 -10.31
C GLY A 613 30.82 15.03 -10.40
N VAL A 614 31.99 15.50 -10.83
CA VAL A 614 33.24 14.71 -10.84
C VAL A 614 33.63 14.21 -9.44
N GLN A 615 33.34 14.98 -8.39
CA GLN A 615 33.61 14.57 -7.00
C GLN A 615 32.73 13.42 -6.52
N PHE A 616 31.57 13.23 -7.15
CA PHE A 616 30.66 12.12 -6.83
C PHE A 616 31.19 10.79 -7.38
N ILE A 617 31.93 10.86 -8.48
CA ILE A 617 32.46 9.71 -9.22
C ILE A 617 33.60 9.07 -8.43
N GLU A 618 33.69 7.75 -8.52
CA GLU A 618 34.79 7.02 -7.90
C GLU A 618 36.13 7.33 -8.58
N SER A 619 37.13 7.75 -7.80
CA SER A 619 38.44 8.19 -8.29
C SER A 619 39.25 7.15 -9.07
N THR A 620 38.90 5.86 -8.94
CA THR A 620 39.54 4.77 -9.68
C THR A 620 38.94 4.54 -11.08
N LEU A 621 37.88 5.28 -11.44
CA LEU A 621 37.26 5.27 -12.77
C LEU A 621 37.84 6.33 -13.71
N ASP A 622 39.01 6.88 -13.39
CA ASP A 622 39.66 7.95 -14.12
C ASP A 622 40.16 7.48 -15.50
N ASP A 623 39.24 7.53 -16.46
CA ASP A 623 39.53 7.51 -17.88
C ASP A 623 39.20 8.91 -18.40
N SER A 624 40.23 9.69 -18.70
CA SER A 624 40.15 11.08 -19.15
C SER A 624 39.34 11.26 -20.46
N SER A 625 39.08 10.17 -21.18
CA SER A 625 38.21 10.12 -22.36
C SER A 625 36.71 9.90 -22.05
N SER A 626 36.35 9.55 -20.80
CA SER A 626 35.04 9.02 -20.41
C SER A 626 34.27 9.87 -19.40
N THR A 627 34.84 10.94 -18.84
CA THR A 627 34.20 11.78 -17.80
C THR A 627 32.81 12.32 -18.22
N CYS A 628 32.64 12.68 -19.49
CA CYS A 628 31.35 13.11 -20.04
C CYS A 628 30.29 12.01 -19.99
N LYS A 629 30.67 10.74 -20.20
CA LYS A 629 29.78 9.57 -20.16
C LYS A 629 29.33 9.27 -18.74
N ILE A 630 30.23 9.42 -17.76
CA ILE A 630 29.91 9.19 -16.35
C ILE A 630 28.96 10.28 -15.82
N LEU A 631 29.23 11.56 -16.15
CA LEU A 631 28.34 12.67 -15.81
C LEU A 631 26.97 12.52 -16.49
N ARG A 632 26.93 11.99 -17.72
CA ARG A 632 25.68 11.63 -18.40
C ARG A 632 24.93 10.53 -17.66
N CYS A 633 25.60 9.48 -17.19
CA CYS A 633 24.99 8.44 -16.35
C CYS A 633 24.42 9.03 -15.05
N MET A 634 25.14 9.97 -14.42
CA MET A 634 24.67 10.68 -13.23
C MET A 634 23.39 11.47 -13.52
N GLN A 635 23.34 12.22 -14.62
CA GLN A 635 22.15 12.97 -15.04
C GLN A 635 20.95 12.05 -15.32
N ILE A 636 21.16 10.95 -16.05
CA ILE A 636 20.12 9.94 -16.32
C ILE A 636 19.62 9.32 -15.02
N ALA A 637 20.53 9.03 -14.08
CA ALA A 637 20.16 8.48 -12.78
C ALA A 637 19.29 9.45 -11.96
N LEU A 638 19.60 10.75 -12.00
CA LEU A 638 18.81 11.80 -11.35
C LEU A 638 17.42 11.97 -12.00
N LEU A 639 17.31 11.86 -13.32
CA LEU A 639 16.01 11.83 -14.02
C LEU A 639 15.16 10.61 -13.63
N CYS A 640 15.81 9.48 -13.38
CA CYS A 640 15.12 8.27 -12.96
C CYS A 640 14.50 8.38 -11.56
N VAL A 641 14.99 9.27 -10.68
CA VAL A 641 14.55 9.42 -9.28
C VAL A 641 13.71 10.67 -9.01
N GLN A 642 13.16 11.29 -10.05
CA GLN A 642 12.31 12.49 -9.91
C GLN A 642 11.08 12.24 -9.02
N GLU A 643 10.63 13.26 -8.30
CA GLU A 643 9.45 13.17 -7.42
C GLU A 643 8.18 12.83 -8.19
N ASN A 644 7.88 13.61 -9.22
CA ASN A 644 6.73 13.36 -10.09
C ASN A 644 7.02 12.18 -11.03
N PRO A 645 6.18 11.13 -11.03
CA PRO A 645 6.32 9.99 -11.94
C PRO A 645 6.40 10.37 -13.43
N ILE A 646 5.69 11.42 -13.85
CA ILE A 646 5.64 11.88 -15.25
C ILE A 646 7.00 12.44 -15.71
N ASP A 647 7.81 12.94 -14.78
CA ASP A 647 9.15 13.46 -15.06
C ASP A 647 10.19 12.32 -15.21
N ARG A 648 9.83 11.06 -14.95
CA ARG A 648 10.75 9.91 -15.01
C ARG A 648 10.77 9.31 -16.42
N PRO A 649 11.94 9.04 -17.00
CA PRO A 649 12.03 8.41 -18.31
C PRO A 649 11.63 6.93 -18.25
N SER A 650 11.01 6.42 -19.32
CA SER A 650 10.83 4.97 -19.53
C SER A 650 12.17 4.27 -19.73
N MET A 651 12.24 2.95 -19.51
CA MET A 651 13.49 2.21 -19.74
C MET A 651 13.93 2.23 -21.21
N LEU A 652 12.99 2.39 -22.15
CA LEU A 652 13.29 2.60 -23.56
C LEU A 652 14.01 3.95 -23.77
N ALA A 653 13.49 5.03 -23.16
CA ALA A 653 14.13 6.33 -23.19
C ALA A 653 15.51 6.31 -22.51
N VAL A 654 15.63 5.65 -21.36
CA VAL A 654 16.92 5.43 -20.66
C VAL A 654 17.91 4.71 -21.56
N SER A 655 17.51 3.62 -22.23
CA SER A 655 18.38 2.90 -23.16
C SER A 655 18.82 3.78 -24.33
N SER A 656 17.96 4.67 -24.83
CA SER A 656 18.33 5.62 -25.88
C SER A 656 19.30 6.68 -25.38
N MET A 657 19.05 7.24 -24.20
CA MET A 657 19.90 8.28 -23.59
C MET A 657 21.30 7.76 -23.26
N LEU A 658 21.43 6.49 -22.84
CA LEU A 658 22.72 5.85 -22.58
C LEU A 658 23.54 5.58 -23.87
N LYS A 659 22.87 5.38 -25.02
CA LYS A 659 23.52 5.10 -26.31
C LYS A 659 23.89 6.35 -27.11
N SER A 660 23.12 7.43 -26.95
CA SER A 660 23.39 8.69 -27.64
C SER A 660 24.40 9.54 -26.86
N GLU A 661 25.42 10.06 -27.54
CA GLU A 661 26.40 10.99 -26.95
C GLU A 661 26.06 12.47 -27.22
N ALA A 662 25.23 12.77 -28.23
CA ALA A 662 24.99 14.12 -28.75
C ALA A 662 23.63 14.73 -28.35
N ASP A 663 22.66 13.92 -27.92
CA ASP A 663 21.32 14.43 -27.61
C ASP A 663 21.30 15.18 -26.28
N ALA A 664 20.68 16.37 -26.29
CA ALA A 664 20.40 17.15 -25.09
C ALA A 664 19.44 16.38 -24.16
N ILE A 665 19.88 16.12 -22.93
CA ILE A 665 19.05 15.50 -21.89
C ILE A 665 18.40 16.60 -21.05
N VAL A 666 17.14 16.38 -20.67
CA VAL A 666 16.40 17.27 -19.76
C VAL A 666 17.16 17.46 -18.45
N THR A 667 17.16 18.68 -17.94
CA THR A 667 17.72 19.04 -16.64
C THR A 667 16.92 18.36 -15.51
N PRO A 668 17.53 17.46 -14.71
CA PRO A 668 16.88 16.91 -13.53
C PRO A 668 16.43 18.00 -12.55
N LYS A 669 15.23 17.85 -12.00
CA LYS A 669 14.79 18.62 -10.83
C LYS A 669 15.28 17.92 -9.55
N LYS A 670 15.00 18.51 -8.40
CA LYS A 670 15.32 17.93 -7.09
C LYS A 670 14.73 16.52 -6.97
N PRO A 671 15.52 15.50 -6.55
CA PRO A 671 15.03 14.15 -6.34
C PRO A 671 13.90 14.08 -5.30
N ALA A 672 13.07 13.04 -5.42
CA ALA A 672 12.08 12.72 -4.39
C ALA A 672 12.75 12.59 -3.01
N PHE A 673 12.07 13.00 -1.93
CA PHE A 673 12.49 12.83 -0.51
C PHE A 673 13.61 13.76 0.00
N SER A 674 13.79 14.95 -0.60
CA SER A 674 14.67 15.97 -0.02
C SER A 674 14.10 16.55 1.27
N ILE A 675 14.90 16.65 2.34
CA ILE A 675 14.49 17.21 3.63
C ILE A 675 14.40 18.75 3.62
N LYS A 676 15.02 19.42 2.64
CA LYS A 676 15.03 20.88 2.53
C LYS A 676 14.02 21.38 1.49
N GLU A 677 13.03 22.18 1.89
CA GLU A 677 12.23 22.99 0.98
C GLU A 677 13.12 24.07 0.33
N GLU A 678 12.92 24.40 -0.95
CA GLU A 678 13.50 25.60 -1.53
C GLU A 678 12.58 26.80 -1.22
N ASP A 679 13.15 27.83 -0.60
CA ASP A 679 12.62 29.19 -0.65
C ASP A 679 12.63 29.64 -2.13
N GLY A 680 11.50 29.42 -2.81
CA GLY A 680 11.23 29.89 -4.17
C GLY A 680 10.48 31.22 -4.16
N GLU A 681 11.06 32.20 -4.83
CA GLU A 681 10.64 33.60 -4.93
C GLU A 681 9.16 33.87 -5.27
N HIS A 682 8.71 35.03 -4.77
CA HIS A 682 7.59 35.88 -5.19
C HIS A 682 6.19 35.66 -4.57
N CYS A 683 6.03 36.16 -3.34
CA CYS A 683 4.89 36.99 -2.99
C CYS A 683 5.33 38.22 -2.18
N LYS A 684 5.27 39.40 -2.81
CA LYS A 684 5.49 40.71 -2.18
C LYS A 684 4.46 40.92 -1.06
N LEU A 685 4.87 40.78 0.19
CA LEU A 685 4.16 41.37 1.33
C LEU A 685 4.99 42.54 1.85
N LYS A 686 4.37 43.73 1.78
CA LYS A 686 4.92 45.01 2.21
C LYS A 686 5.34 44.91 3.68
N VAL A 687 6.65 45.02 3.92
CA VAL A 687 7.19 45.34 5.24
C VAL A 687 6.81 46.80 5.52
N ARG A 688 6.10 47.03 6.62
CA ARG A 688 6.03 48.35 7.26
C ARG A 688 7.32 48.49 8.08
N ASP A 689 8.03 49.58 7.79
CA ASP A 689 9.09 50.10 8.64
C ASP A 689 8.64 50.19 10.09
N GLU A 690 9.49 49.69 10.99
CA GLU A 690 9.80 50.42 12.22
C GLU A 690 11.23 50.09 12.65
N THR A 691 11.98 51.16 12.86
CA THR A 691 13.43 51.28 12.96
C THR A 691 14.02 51.00 14.35
N CYS A 692 15.30 50.59 14.33
CA CYS A 692 16.36 50.77 15.34
C CYS A 692 16.33 49.87 16.60
N SER A 693 17.45 49.40 17.17
CA SER A 693 18.87 49.78 17.04
C SER A 693 19.81 48.59 17.29
N PHE A 694 21.01 48.68 16.67
CA PHE A 694 22.21 47.93 17.01
C PHE A 694 22.67 48.16 18.46
N ASN A 695 23.24 47.13 19.09
CA ASN A 695 24.49 47.26 19.83
C ASN A 695 25.17 45.89 20.03
N ASP A 696 26.45 45.87 19.63
CA ASP A 696 27.45 44.84 19.90
C ASP A 696 27.71 44.66 21.40
N SER A 697 27.94 43.42 21.85
CA SER A 697 29.08 43.09 22.73
C SER A 697 29.23 41.57 22.97
N THR A 698 30.46 41.13 22.74
CA THR A 698 31.12 39.85 23.07
C THR A 698 31.22 39.52 24.57
N ILE A 699 31.63 38.26 24.88
CA ILE A 699 32.17 37.66 26.14
C ILE A 699 31.13 36.76 26.85
N SER A 700 31.34 35.49 27.22
CA SER A 700 32.49 34.56 27.26
C SER A 700 31.99 33.11 27.45
N GLN A 701 32.83 32.14 27.06
CA GLN A 701 32.79 30.76 27.53
C GLN A 701 33.01 30.67 29.05
N VAL A 702 32.23 29.84 29.76
CA VAL A 702 32.71 29.01 30.88
C VAL A 702 31.89 27.71 30.94
N VAL A 703 32.59 26.58 31.01
CA VAL A 703 32.09 25.19 31.07
C VAL A 703 31.87 24.76 32.56
N PRO A 704 31.55 23.49 32.91
CA PRO A 704 30.43 23.12 33.77
C PRO A 704 30.82 22.72 35.21
N ARG A 705 29.83 22.43 36.05
CA ARG A 705 29.80 21.51 37.22
C ARG A 705 28.38 21.66 37.82
N SER A 706 27.60 20.63 38.16
CA SER A 706 27.89 19.28 38.67
C SER A 706 26.74 18.34 38.30
#